data_AF-A0A318AF31-F1
#
_entry.id   AF-A0A318AF31-F1
#
_cell.length_a   1.000
_cell.length_b   1.000
_cell.length_c   1.000
_cell.angle_alpha   90.00
_cell.angle_beta   90.00
_cell.angle_gamma   90.00
#
_symmetry.space_group_name_H-M   'P 1'
#
loop_
_entity.id
_entity.type
_entity.pdbx_description
1 polymer ?
#
loop_
_entity_poly.entity_id
_entity_poly.type
_entity_poly.pdbx_seq_one_letter_code
_entity_poly.pdbx_strand_id
1 'polypeptide(L)'
;MGELTTDRAYPAHWEADVVLADGATARMRPVSPHDAQALQQMHQHQSQDSIYFRYFTYKSSLSAKELERFTVVDYRDRVAFVILHGDELLGIGRYDRLPNSYDAEVAFNIADRHSGRGLASILMEHLAEAARENGIRRFVADVLPENQKMLSVFQAAGFDIKRSFEDGVIVVEFPLDETAKTRAVMESREHRAEAKSLGELLRAESIAVIGASRDWGSVGYALMENIIEGKFTGPVYGINPEALELAGMISLGSIAEAPGDVDVAVIAVPDHQLDKVIRDCAAKGVRGLVVVSDLSAQDTSAIDRQRQLVSLARSYGMRLIGPASAGIISTDPEVSLNASVAAAMPKRGSIGLFSQSAALSANLYTESSRRGIGVSSVISAGNRADVSGNDAMQYFEDDPYTSAVGIYLESFGNPRKFSRIGRRLSRKKPVVLASSPAMGRRLPPGHSTRTTQAPLGTVESMLDQAGVIQTNSTAHMMDVLQVLACQPVPGGDRLGVIGNAVAINELVAESAEMQGLKVTRRDAVSGLPEDHTVEQAFGAFSEAIEQAVESQQVDTVLVCVQSAMTQLPGDARELANQLGEIAADTEVTVLACFTAVLDQAFTPTGVFGAGTYRERTEAEAAEEITLSAQHGLPVFSTPESALKVIAQLTRYQAWRDADQGKELEYSDLDRHRAVDLVTEWAQEAVGTDLLALDQHQTAELLACYGISVLESRGFSTADEAVAAAEELGFPVALKAVDANLRHRLDLGGVRLNIVDAESLRGNVAQMREVLTRYGSPELEVQSMAPAGQGCTVVAVEDPLLGPVVSFGISGDAVELLHDWVHMVPPLTSADLERMVRTPRAAAKLFGYGGLRPADIHGVKEVLGRLSILAHDLPQVVRVRFSPLLASEDNVSVLQAEVQLANAARRTDSARRALSG
;
A
#
# COMPACT_ATOMS: atom_id res chain seq x y z
N MET A 1 -44.06 6.78 21.57
CA MET A 1 -43.17 7.86 21.10
C MET A 1 -42.44 8.40 22.32
N GLY A 2 -41.23 7.90 22.58
CA GLY A 2 -40.32 8.55 23.52
C GLY A 2 -39.57 9.65 22.77
N GLU A 3 -39.37 10.80 23.42
CA GLU A 3 -38.52 11.88 22.92
C GLU A 3 -37.11 11.32 22.67
N LEU A 4 -36.67 11.34 21.41
CA LEU A 4 -35.28 11.07 21.04
C LEU A 4 -34.44 12.22 21.59
N THR A 5 -33.73 11.97 22.68
CA THR A 5 -32.61 12.80 23.13
C THR A 5 -31.54 12.84 22.03
N THR A 6 -31.44 13.96 21.32
CA THR A 6 -30.48 14.24 20.24
C THR A 6 -29.06 14.49 20.76
N ASP A 7 -28.54 13.63 21.63
CA ASP A 7 -27.37 13.94 22.46
C ASP A 7 -26.04 13.42 21.89
N ARG A 8 -25.98 13.04 20.61
CA ARG A 8 -24.70 12.70 19.93
C ARG A 8 -24.34 13.75 18.88
N ALA A 9 -23.13 14.29 19.01
CA ALA A 9 -22.54 15.25 18.07
C ALA A 9 -22.39 14.63 16.67
N TYR A 10 -22.47 15.47 15.64
CA TYR A 10 -22.30 15.08 14.23
C TYR A 10 -21.01 14.26 14.01
N PRO A 11 -21.07 13.05 13.42
CA PRO A 11 -19.92 12.18 13.28
C PRO A 11 -19.07 12.58 12.06
N ALA A 12 -18.30 13.67 12.19
CA ALA A 12 -17.46 14.20 11.10
C ALA A 12 -16.44 13.19 10.56
N HIS A 13 -15.99 12.23 11.38
CA HIS A 13 -15.10 11.14 10.97
C HIS A 13 -15.75 10.16 9.97
N TRP A 14 -17.05 10.27 9.71
CA TRP A 14 -17.74 9.48 8.69
C TRP A 14 -17.81 10.14 7.32
N GLU A 15 -17.37 11.39 7.18
CA GLU A 15 -17.25 12.02 5.87
C GLU A 15 -16.16 11.36 5.03
N ALA A 16 -16.42 11.25 3.73
CA ALA A 16 -15.45 10.70 2.78
C ALA A 16 -15.68 11.32 1.40
N ASP A 17 -14.58 11.62 0.71
CA ASP A 17 -14.63 11.80 -0.74
C ASP A 17 -14.45 10.44 -1.41
N VAL A 18 -15.30 10.14 -2.39
CA VAL A 18 -15.36 8.85 -3.06
C VAL A 18 -15.16 9.01 -4.56
N VAL A 19 -14.50 8.03 -5.19
CA VAL A 19 -14.44 7.91 -6.65
C VAL A 19 -15.59 7.04 -7.12
N LEU A 20 -16.39 7.54 -8.05
CA LEU A 20 -17.53 6.86 -8.65
C LEU A 20 -17.08 5.88 -9.73
N ALA A 21 -17.99 5.00 -10.18
CA ALA A 21 -17.67 3.98 -11.20
C ALA A 21 -17.27 4.57 -12.56
N ASP A 22 -17.62 5.82 -12.81
CA ASP A 22 -17.22 6.56 -14.00
C ASP A 22 -15.89 7.32 -13.85
N GLY A 23 -15.22 7.27 -12.70
CA GLY A 23 -13.95 7.95 -12.45
C GLY A 23 -14.08 9.36 -11.85
N ALA A 24 -15.29 9.93 -11.83
CA ALA A 24 -15.57 11.22 -11.20
C ALA A 24 -15.56 11.12 -9.67
N THR A 25 -15.34 12.23 -8.98
CA THR A 25 -15.43 12.30 -7.51
C THR A 25 -16.80 12.75 -7.03
N ALA A 26 -17.12 12.42 -5.78
CA ALA A 26 -18.29 12.92 -5.08
C ALA A 26 -18.00 12.99 -3.58
N ARG A 27 -18.70 13.88 -2.88
CA ARG A 27 -18.60 13.98 -1.42
C ARG A 27 -19.70 13.17 -0.76
N MET A 28 -19.33 12.29 0.15
CA MET A 28 -20.26 11.55 0.99
C MET A 28 -20.15 12.02 2.43
N ARG A 29 -21.30 12.23 3.08
CA ARG A 29 -21.34 12.62 4.50
C ARG A 29 -22.64 12.17 5.19
N PRO A 30 -22.65 12.08 6.53
CA PRO A 30 -23.90 11.92 7.27
C PRO A 30 -24.93 12.99 6.87
N VAL A 31 -26.20 12.60 6.84
CA VAL A 31 -27.29 13.54 6.58
C VAL A 31 -27.38 14.57 7.71
N SER A 32 -27.80 15.79 7.37
CA SER A 32 -28.12 16.85 8.32
C SER A 32 -29.54 17.38 8.04
N PRO A 33 -30.18 18.06 9.01
CA PRO A 33 -31.50 18.66 8.79
C PRO A 33 -31.54 19.63 7.59
N HIS A 34 -30.41 20.24 7.22
CA HIS A 34 -30.30 21.16 6.08
C HIS A 34 -30.50 20.49 4.72
N ASP A 35 -30.37 19.15 4.64
CA ASP A 35 -30.51 18.41 3.38
C ASP A 35 -31.97 18.23 2.92
N ALA A 36 -32.95 18.64 3.74
CA ALA A 36 -34.37 18.42 3.45
C ALA A 36 -34.81 19.01 2.10
N GLN A 37 -34.31 20.19 1.74
CA GLN A 37 -34.65 20.83 0.47
C GLN A 37 -34.02 20.08 -0.71
N ALA A 38 -32.74 19.70 -0.62
CA ALA A 38 -32.05 18.96 -1.68
C ALA A 38 -32.67 17.56 -1.87
N LEU A 39 -33.04 16.89 -0.77
CA LEU A 39 -33.75 15.60 -0.81
C LEU A 39 -35.13 15.72 -1.48
N GLN A 40 -35.89 16.78 -1.15
CA GLN A 40 -37.17 17.06 -1.78
C GLN A 40 -37.03 17.32 -3.28
N GLN A 41 -36.02 18.10 -3.68
CA GLN A 41 -35.71 18.34 -5.09
C GLN A 41 -35.32 17.06 -5.81
N MET A 42 -34.45 16.24 -5.24
CA MET A 42 -34.10 14.94 -5.83
C MET A 42 -35.35 14.07 -6.02
N HIS A 43 -36.20 13.95 -4.99
CA HIS A 43 -37.43 13.16 -5.04
C HIS A 43 -38.39 13.61 -6.15
N GLN A 44 -38.55 14.91 -6.35
CA GLN A 44 -39.43 15.46 -7.39
C GLN A 44 -38.97 15.17 -8.82
N HIS A 45 -37.68 14.90 -9.03
CA HIS A 45 -37.11 14.55 -10.32
C HIS A 45 -37.02 13.03 -10.56
N GLN A 46 -37.53 12.21 -9.63
CA GLN A 46 -37.59 10.76 -9.78
C GLN A 46 -38.71 10.32 -10.73
N SER A 47 -38.49 9.23 -11.45
CA SER A 47 -39.53 8.53 -12.18
C SER A 47 -40.58 7.93 -11.23
N GLN A 48 -41.79 7.72 -11.75
CA GLN A 48 -42.86 7.08 -10.99
C GLN A 48 -42.47 5.67 -10.52
N ASP A 49 -41.72 4.93 -11.34
CA ASP A 49 -41.23 3.59 -11.01
C ASP A 49 -40.25 3.62 -9.84
N SER A 50 -39.27 4.53 -9.86
CA SER A 50 -38.30 4.68 -8.76
C SER A 50 -38.97 5.07 -7.44
N ILE A 51 -39.98 5.95 -7.50
CA ILE A 51 -40.80 6.31 -6.33
C ILE A 51 -41.56 5.09 -5.81
N TYR A 52 -42.23 4.36 -6.71
CA TYR A 52 -43.02 3.19 -6.35
C TYR A 52 -42.14 2.09 -5.74
N PHE A 53 -40.97 1.81 -6.34
CA PHE A 53 -40.04 0.81 -5.82
C PHE A 53 -39.46 1.17 -4.46
N ARG A 54 -39.33 2.45 -4.13
CA ARG A 54 -38.78 2.90 -2.84
C ARG A 54 -39.83 2.93 -1.72
N TYR A 55 -41.04 3.38 -2.03
CA TYR A 55 -42.07 3.71 -1.04
C TYR A 55 -43.29 2.79 -1.09
N PHE A 56 -43.34 1.85 -2.04
CA PHE A 56 -44.46 0.94 -2.27
C PHE A 56 -45.78 1.68 -2.58
N THR A 57 -45.66 2.95 -2.97
CA THR A 57 -46.79 3.83 -3.27
C THR A 57 -46.31 5.03 -4.10
N TYR A 58 -47.20 5.59 -4.90
CA TYR A 58 -46.91 6.79 -5.69
C TYR A 58 -47.04 8.05 -4.83
N LYS A 59 -45.96 8.83 -4.77
CA LYS A 59 -45.89 10.10 -4.05
C LYS A 59 -45.13 11.14 -4.86
N SER A 60 -45.81 12.19 -5.32
CA SER A 60 -45.18 13.29 -6.07
C SER A 60 -44.25 14.16 -5.21
N SER A 61 -44.42 14.14 -3.89
CA SER A 61 -43.61 14.91 -2.93
C SER A 61 -43.56 14.21 -1.58
N LEU A 62 -42.50 14.47 -0.81
CA LEU A 62 -42.41 14.04 0.58
C LEU A 62 -43.11 15.07 1.47
N SER A 63 -43.82 14.59 2.49
CA SER A 63 -44.43 15.46 3.50
C SER A 63 -43.35 16.06 4.42
N ALA A 64 -43.66 17.17 5.10
CA ALA A 64 -42.74 17.78 6.06
C ALA A 64 -42.27 16.80 7.15
N LYS A 65 -43.17 15.91 7.62
CA LYS A 65 -42.85 14.86 8.59
C LYS A 65 -41.92 13.79 8.03
N GLU A 66 -42.05 13.44 6.76
CA GLU A 66 -41.16 12.46 6.11
C GLU A 66 -39.77 13.06 5.89
N LEU A 67 -39.69 14.32 5.43
CA LEU A 67 -38.43 15.03 5.29
C LEU A 67 -37.71 15.14 6.64
N GLU A 68 -38.40 15.59 7.68
CA GLU A 68 -37.86 15.63 9.05
C GLU A 68 -37.39 14.25 9.50
N ARG A 69 -38.21 13.21 9.31
CA ARG A 69 -37.80 11.83 9.64
C ARG A 69 -36.54 11.41 8.86
N PHE A 70 -36.39 11.80 7.60
CA PHE A 70 -35.28 11.32 6.77
C PHE A 70 -33.98 12.10 6.95
N THR A 71 -34.04 13.33 7.49
CA THR A 71 -32.87 14.20 7.68
C THR A 71 -32.49 14.45 9.14
N VAL A 72 -33.39 14.21 10.09
CA VAL A 72 -33.12 14.28 11.53
C VAL A 72 -32.93 12.87 12.09
N VAL A 73 -31.66 12.53 12.36
CA VAL A 73 -31.22 11.21 12.82
C VAL A 73 -30.32 11.32 14.05
N ASP A 74 -30.19 10.24 14.82
CA ASP A 74 -29.42 10.18 16.08
C ASP A 74 -27.98 9.68 15.92
N TYR A 75 -27.60 9.27 14.70
CA TYR A 75 -26.30 8.72 14.34
C TYR A 75 -25.93 7.42 15.08
N ARG A 76 -26.91 6.71 15.65
CA ARG A 76 -26.71 5.45 16.38
C ARG A 76 -27.68 4.36 15.94
N ASP A 77 -28.96 4.60 16.21
CA ASP A 77 -30.05 3.69 15.88
C ASP A 77 -30.67 4.08 14.55
N ARG A 78 -30.56 5.35 14.17
CA ARG A 78 -30.97 5.88 12.89
C ARG A 78 -29.77 6.58 12.28
N VAL A 79 -29.33 6.11 11.12
CA VAL A 79 -28.18 6.66 10.39
C VAL A 79 -28.55 6.83 8.93
N ALA A 80 -28.18 7.95 8.33
CA ALA A 80 -28.27 8.15 6.91
C ALA A 80 -27.05 8.88 6.35
N PHE A 81 -26.65 8.51 5.14
CA PHE A 81 -25.59 9.12 4.35
C PHE A 81 -26.17 9.70 3.07
N VAL A 82 -25.64 10.85 2.67
CA VAL A 82 -25.92 11.48 1.37
C VAL A 82 -24.64 11.50 0.53
N ILE A 83 -24.77 11.33 -0.79
CA ILE A 83 -23.71 11.60 -1.76
C ILE A 83 -24.07 12.85 -2.55
N LEU A 84 -23.12 13.77 -2.64
CA LEU A 84 -23.26 15.10 -3.23
C LEU A 84 -22.25 15.33 -4.34
N HIS A 85 -22.66 16.06 -5.38
CA HIS A 85 -21.80 16.67 -6.38
C HIS A 85 -22.13 18.17 -6.46
N GLY A 86 -21.22 18.99 -5.97
CA GLY A 86 -21.49 20.37 -5.57
C GLY A 86 -22.57 20.37 -4.49
N ASP A 87 -23.65 21.10 -4.75
CA ASP A 87 -24.85 21.14 -3.90
C ASP A 87 -25.92 20.12 -4.33
N GLU A 88 -25.67 19.34 -5.39
CA GLU A 88 -26.62 18.40 -5.95
C GLU A 88 -26.59 17.05 -5.20
N LEU A 89 -27.74 16.63 -4.67
CA LEU A 89 -27.89 15.34 -4.00
C LEU A 89 -28.08 14.21 -5.03
N LEU A 90 -27.08 13.34 -5.13
CA LEU A 90 -27.07 12.21 -6.07
C LEU A 90 -27.76 10.96 -5.53
N GLY A 91 -27.77 10.80 -4.20
CA GLY A 91 -28.43 9.68 -3.54
C GLY A 91 -28.36 9.76 -2.02
N ILE A 92 -29.24 8.99 -1.38
CA ILE A 92 -29.32 8.83 0.07
C ILE A 92 -29.46 7.36 0.42
N GLY A 93 -28.70 6.91 1.41
CA GLY A 93 -28.80 5.57 2.00
C GLY A 93 -29.00 5.69 3.49
N ARG A 94 -29.82 4.84 4.10
CA ARG A 94 -30.06 4.87 5.54
C ARG A 94 -30.28 3.50 6.13
N TYR A 95 -30.09 3.38 7.45
CA TYR A 95 -30.64 2.29 8.23
C TYR A 95 -31.41 2.79 9.46
N ASP A 96 -32.40 2.01 9.88
CA ASP A 96 -33.12 2.19 11.15
C ASP A 96 -33.03 0.86 11.94
N ARG A 97 -32.52 0.89 13.18
CA ARG A 97 -32.38 -0.31 14.05
C ARG A 97 -33.75 -0.88 14.38
N LEU A 98 -33.88 -2.21 14.32
CA LEU A 98 -35.06 -2.92 14.76
C LEU A 98 -35.14 -2.95 16.30
N PRO A 99 -36.33 -2.81 16.91
CA PRO A 99 -36.48 -2.75 18.37
C PRO A 99 -35.86 -3.97 19.08
N ASN A 100 -35.02 -3.72 20.09
CA ASN A 100 -34.35 -4.76 20.89
C ASN A 100 -33.57 -5.79 20.06
N SER A 101 -33.03 -5.38 18.92
CA SER A 101 -32.26 -6.24 18.03
C SER A 101 -30.89 -5.64 17.67
N TYR A 102 -30.00 -6.52 17.23
CA TYR A 102 -28.75 -6.16 16.53
C TYR A 102 -28.94 -6.09 15.00
N ASP A 103 -30.19 -6.14 14.54
CA ASP A 103 -30.56 -6.00 13.13
C ASP A 103 -31.01 -4.57 12.83
N ALA A 104 -30.77 -4.10 11.60
CA ALA A 104 -31.32 -2.84 11.10
C ALA A 104 -31.96 -2.99 9.72
N GLU A 105 -33.06 -2.28 9.50
CA GLU A 105 -33.68 -2.15 8.19
C GLU A 105 -32.89 -1.14 7.36
N VAL A 106 -32.39 -1.55 6.19
CA VAL A 106 -31.58 -0.70 5.30
C VAL A 106 -32.35 -0.31 4.05
N ALA A 107 -32.16 0.93 3.59
CA ALA A 107 -32.80 1.38 2.36
C ALA A 107 -32.05 2.50 1.63
N PHE A 108 -32.21 2.54 0.30
CA PHE A 108 -31.48 3.41 -0.60
C PHE A 108 -32.43 4.14 -1.57
N ASN A 109 -32.09 5.37 -1.93
CA ASN A 109 -32.75 6.12 -2.99
C ASN A 109 -31.70 6.88 -3.80
N ILE A 110 -31.57 6.55 -5.08
CA ILE A 110 -30.55 7.11 -5.99
C ILE A 110 -31.23 7.94 -7.06
N ALA A 111 -30.69 9.12 -7.40
CA ALA A 111 -31.16 9.93 -8.50
C ALA A 111 -31.15 9.13 -9.81
N ASP A 112 -32.27 9.07 -10.53
CA ASP A 112 -32.41 8.28 -11.77
C ASP A 112 -31.32 8.62 -12.79
N ARG A 113 -31.02 9.91 -12.98
CA ARG A 113 -29.95 10.42 -13.88
C ARG A 113 -28.53 9.96 -13.52
N HIS A 114 -28.33 9.44 -12.31
CA HIS A 114 -27.03 8.98 -11.81
C HIS A 114 -27.02 7.48 -11.49
N SER A 115 -28.04 6.74 -11.92
CA SER A 115 -28.04 5.28 -11.88
C SER A 115 -26.85 4.70 -12.64
N GLY A 116 -26.30 3.58 -12.14
CA GLY A 116 -25.16 2.90 -12.76
C GLY A 116 -23.77 3.46 -12.39
N ARG A 117 -23.70 4.58 -11.65
CA ARG A 117 -22.42 5.19 -11.20
C ARG A 117 -21.84 4.58 -9.93
N GLY A 118 -22.44 3.49 -9.41
CA GLY A 118 -21.97 2.79 -8.20
C GLY A 118 -22.40 3.39 -6.87
N LEU A 119 -23.27 4.41 -6.86
CA LEU A 119 -23.68 5.15 -5.66
C LEU A 119 -24.29 4.28 -4.55
N ALA A 120 -25.20 3.36 -4.89
CA ALA A 120 -25.85 2.49 -3.92
C ALA A 120 -24.84 1.54 -3.23
N SER A 121 -23.88 1.03 -4.00
CA SER A 121 -22.79 0.20 -3.48
C SER A 121 -21.93 0.96 -2.48
N ILE A 122 -21.54 2.20 -2.81
CA ILE A 122 -20.76 3.06 -1.91
C ILE A 122 -21.55 3.33 -0.63
N LEU A 123 -22.81 3.77 -0.75
CA LEU A 123 -23.67 4.02 0.43
C LEU A 123 -23.79 2.79 1.32
N MET A 124 -23.93 1.60 0.74
CA MET A 124 -24.03 0.35 1.48
C MET A 124 -22.73 0.01 2.20
N GLU A 125 -21.57 0.17 1.54
CA GLU A 125 -20.25 -0.07 2.12
C GLU A 125 -20.04 0.83 3.37
N HIS A 126 -20.37 2.12 3.27
CA HIS A 126 -20.23 3.05 4.39
C HIS A 126 -21.31 2.89 5.48
N LEU A 127 -22.54 2.54 5.11
CA LEU A 127 -23.58 2.20 6.10
C LEU A 127 -23.19 0.95 6.88
N ALA A 128 -22.64 -0.08 6.23
CA ALA A 128 -22.21 -1.30 6.89
C ALA A 128 -21.11 -1.02 7.93
N GLU A 129 -20.14 -0.16 7.62
CA GLU A 129 -19.12 0.26 8.58
C GLU A 129 -19.72 1.01 9.77
N ALA A 130 -20.54 2.04 9.51
CA ALA A 130 -21.20 2.81 10.58
C ALA A 130 -22.15 1.94 11.42
N ALA A 131 -22.76 0.92 10.82
CA ALA A 131 -23.61 -0.04 11.49
C ALA A 131 -22.78 -0.95 12.42
N ARG A 132 -21.63 -1.45 11.97
CA ARG A 132 -20.70 -2.22 12.82
C ARG A 132 -20.20 -1.42 14.02
N GLU A 133 -19.81 -0.16 13.80
CA GLU A 133 -19.39 0.75 14.88
C GLU A 133 -20.51 0.98 15.91
N ASN A 134 -21.77 0.92 15.49
CA ASN A 134 -22.94 1.01 16.37
C ASN A 134 -23.44 -0.36 16.86
N GLY A 135 -22.71 -1.45 16.62
CA GLY A 135 -23.05 -2.80 17.09
C GLY A 135 -24.19 -3.48 16.33
N ILE A 136 -24.50 -3.06 15.11
CA ILE A 136 -25.41 -3.79 14.21
C ILE A 136 -24.65 -4.95 13.57
N ARG A 137 -25.30 -6.12 13.50
CA ARG A 137 -24.72 -7.38 13.02
C ARG A 137 -25.26 -7.80 11.65
N ARG A 138 -26.46 -7.35 11.29
CA ARG A 138 -27.14 -7.77 10.06
C ARG A 138 -28.05 -6.66 9.53
N PHE A 139 -28.08 -6.54 8.22
CA PHE A 139 -29.09 -5.73 7.54
C PHE A 139 -30.22 -6.58 7.00
N VAL A 140 -31.41 -6.01 7.04
CA VAL A 140 -32.64 -6.54 6.44
C VAL A 140 -33.19 -5.49 5.49
N ALA A 141 -33.69 -5.90 4.33
CA ALA A 141 -34.33 -5.00 3.37
C ALA A 141 -35.51 -5.68 2.69
N ASP A 142 -36.63 -4.95 2.58
CA ASP A 142 -37.79 -5.38 1.82
C ASP A 142 -37.68 -4.83 0.39
N VAL A 143 -37.69 -5.73 -0.59
CA VAL A 143 -37.53 -5.38 -2.01
C VAL A 143 -38.68 -5.96 -2.82
N LEU A 144 -39.34 -5.13 -3.64
CA LEU A 144 -40.32 -5.63 -4.60
C LEU A 144 -39.68 -6.59 -5.60
N PRO A 145 -40.32 -7.72 -5.95
CA PRO A 145 -39.78 -8.69 -6.93
C PRO A 145 -39.41 -8.08 -8.29
N GLU A 146 -40.11 -7.02 -8.70
CA GLU A 146 -39.89 -6.30 -9.95
C GLU A 146 -38.61 -5.44 -9.92
N ASN A 147 -38.09 -5.09 -8.74
CA ASN A 147 -36.90 -4.25 -8.59
C ASN A 147 -35.60 -5.08 -8.72
N GLN A 148 -35.41 -5.66 -9.90
CA GLN A 148 -34.22 -6.46 -10.24
C GLN A 148 -32.91 -5.67 -10.08
N LYS A 149 -32.95 -4.35 -10.27
CA LYS A 149 -31.79 -3.47 -10.06
C LYS A 149 -31.32 -3.50 -8.60
N MET A 150 -32.21 -3.30 -7.63
CA MET A 150 -31.82 -3.36 -6.21
C MET A 150 -31.36 -4.75 -5.77
N LEU A 151 -32.04 -5.81 -6.23
CA LEU A 151 -31.60 -7.19 -5.96
C LEU A 151 -30.19 -7.46 -6.50
N SER A 152 -29.87 -6.92 -7.68
CA SER A 152 -28.53 -7.03 -8.27
C SER A 152 -27.48 -6.24 -7.48
N VAL A 153 -27.83 -5.07 -6.90
CA VAL A 153 -26.91 -4.28 -6.05
C VAL A 153 -26.52 -5.09 -4.82
N PHE A 154 -27.49 -5.68 -4.12
CA PHE A 154 -27.21 -6.52 -2.98
C PHE A 154 -26.35 -7.71 -3.37
N GLN A 155 -26.71 -8.45 -4.44
CA GLN A 155 -25.94 -9.61 -4.88
C GLN A 155 -24.51 -9.25 -5.30
N ALA A 156 -24.37 -8.12 -6.00
CA ALA A 156 -23.07 -7.64 -6.44
C ALA A 156 -22.21 -7.11 -5.29
N ALA A 157 -22.78 -6.84 -4.10
CA ALA A 157 -22.08 -6.34 -2.92
C ALA A 157 -21.13 -7.35 -2.27
N GLY A 158 -21.25 -8.63 -2.63
CA GLY A 158 -20.41 -9.70 -2.10
C GLY A 158 -20.93 -10.34 -0.81
N PHE A 159 -21.95 -9.77 -0.16
CA PHE A 159 -22.56 -10.36 1.03
C PHE A 159 -23.31 -11.67 0.73
N ASP A 160 -23.37 -12.56 1.73
CA ASP A 160 -24.17 -13.78 1.67
C ASP A 160 -25.63 -13.47 1.98
N ILE A 161 -26.43 -13.42 0.91
CA ILE A 161 -27.83 -13.01 0.97
C ILE A 161 -28.71 -14.23 1.20
N LYS A 162 -29.51 -14.18 2.26
CA LYS A 162 -30.71 -15.01 2.38
C LYS A 162 -31.89 -14.26 1.78
N ARG A 163 -32.68 -14.96 0.96
CA ARG A 163 -33.91 -14.44 0.36
C ARG A 163 -35.08 -15.25 0.89
N SER A 164 -36.06 -14.59 1.49
CA SER A 164 -37.39 -15.16 1.71
C SER A 164 -38.42 -14.33 0.96
N PHE A 165 -39.55 -14.94 0.64
CA PHE A 165 -40.69 -14.24 0.04
C PHE A 165 -41.81 -14.20 1.07
N GLU A 166 -42.14 -12.99 1.53
CA GLU A 166 -43.09 -12.75 2.62
C GLU A 166 -43.96 -11.56 2.21
N ASP A 167 -45.28 -11.66 2.39
CA ASP A 167 -46.24 -10.58 2.13
C ASP A 167 -46.11 -9.81 0.79
N GLY A 168 -45.69 -10.51 -0.27
CA GLY A 168 -45.54 -9.94 -1.61
C GLY A 168 -44.19 -9.24 -1.87
N VAL A 169 -43.27 -9.26 -0.91
CA VAL A 169 -41.92 -8.69 -1.02
C VAL A 169 -40.86 -9.77 -0.89
N ILE A 170 -39.68 -9.51 -1.45
CA ILE A 170 -38.48 -10.32 -1.22
C ILE A 170 -37.75 -9.68 -0.04
N VAL A 171 -37.72 -10.38 1.08
CA VAL A 171 -36.92 -10.01 2.25
C VAL A 171 -35.50 -10.47 2.00
N VAL A 172 -34.57 -9.51 2.04
CA VAL A 172 -33.14 -9.70 1.83
C VAL A 172 -32.45 -9.52 3.17
N GLU A 173 -31.85 -10.59 3.68
CA GLU A 173 -31.02 -10.53 4.89
C GLU A 173 -29.56 -10.76 4.52
N PHE A 174 -28.64 -9.95 5.05
CA PHE A 174 -27.21 -10.24 4.93
C PHE A 174 -26.42 -9.81 6.18
N PRO A 175 -25.56 -10.72 6.72
CA PRO A 175 -24.64 -10.39 7.82
C PRO A 175 -23.65 -9.30 7.42
N LEU A 176 -23.26 -8.47 8.39
CA LEU A 176 -22.27 -7.40 8.20
C LEU A 176 -20.83 -7.83 8.49
N ASP A 177 -20.62 -9.06 8.93
CA ASP A 177 -19.27 -9.61 9.11
C ASP A 177 -18.55 -9.63 7.76
N GLU A 178 -17.35 -9.04 7.71
CA GLU A 178 -16.56 -9.01 6.49
C GLU A 178 -16.09 -10.42 6.11
N THR A 179 -16.56 -10.91 4.97
CA THR A 179 -16.02 -12.12 4.35
C THR A 179 -14.92 -11.77 3.34
N ALA A 180 -14.02 -12.71 3.05
CA ALA A 180 -13.03 -12.55 1.99
C ALA A 180 -13.66 -12.17 0.63
N LYS A 181 -14.86 -12.69 0.35
CA LYS A 181 -15.64 -12.37 -0.86
C LYS A 181 -16.12 -10.93 -0.86
N THR A 182 -16.69 -10.43 0.24
CA THR A 182 -17.13 -9.03 0.36
C THR A 182 -15.95 -8.08 0.17
N ARG A 183 -14.81 -8.33 0.82
CA ARG A 183 -13.59 -7.53 0.65
C ARG A 183 -13.09 -7.52 -0.79
N ALA A 184 -12.94 -8.69 -1.42
CA ALA A 184 -12.48 -8.78 -2.81
C ALA A 184 -13.36 -7.98 -3.79
N VAL A 185 -14.68 -7.97 -3.58
CA VAL A 185 -15.63 -7.18 -4.37
C VAL A 185 -15.42 -5.67 -4.17
N MET A 186 -15.33 -5.22 -2.91
CA MET A 186 -15.08 -3.81 -2.57
C MET A 186 -13.76 -3.33 -3.20
N GLU A 187 -12.70 -4.12 -3.04
CA GLU A 187 -11.38 -3.83 -3.59
C GLU A 187 -11.37 -3.77 -5.12
N SER A 188 -12.08 -4.68 -5.80
CA SER A 188 -12.20 -4.67 -7.27
C SER A 188 -12.95 -3.44 -7.78
N ARG A 189 -13.91 -2.92 -7.01
CA ARG A 189 -14.65 -1.69 -7.37
C ARG A 189 -13.81 -0.44 -7.13
N GLU A 190 -13.11 -0.39 -6.01
CA GLU A 190 -12.13 0.66 -5.71
C GLU A 190 -11.07 0.73 -6.83
N HIS A 191 -10.50 -0.43 -7.18
CA HIS A 191 -9.53 -0.58 -8.26
C HIS A 191 -10.01 0.01 -9.58
N ARG A 192 -11.12 -0.48 -10.11
CA ARG A 192 -11.63 -0.04 -11.42
C ARG A 192 -11.96 1.44 -11.45
N ALA A 193 -12.50 1.99 -10.36
CA ALA A 193 -12.85 3.40 -10.29
C ALA A 193 -11.61 4.29 -10.25
N GLU A 194 -10.61 3.98 -9.42
CA GLU A 194 -9.39 4.77 -9.30
C GLU A 194 -8.50 4.65 -10.54
N ALA A 195 -8.35 3.44 -11.09
CA ALA A 195 -7.61 3.22 -12.34
C ALA A 195 -8.24 4.01 -13.50
N LYS A 196 -9.58 3.99 -13.61
CA LYS A 196 -10.31 4.78 -14.62
C LYS A 196 -10.13 6.28 -14.39
N SER A 197 -10.30 6.74 -13.14
CA SER A 197 -10.15 8.14 -12.74
C SER A 197 -8.80 8.73 -13.16
N LEU A 198 -7.71 7.99 -12.96
CA LEU A 198 -6.38 8.42 -13.39
C LEU A 198 -6.15 8.23 -14.89
N GLY A 199 -6.70 7.16 -15.48
CA GLY A 199 -6.61 6.90 -16.91
C GLY A 199 -7.24 8.00 -17.77
N GLU A 200 -8.34 8.60 -17.32
CA GLU A 200 -8.98 9.75 -17.99
C GLU A 200 -8.10 11.01 -18.02
N LEU A 201 -7.17 11.16 -17.06
CA LEU A 201 -6.20 12.26 -17.07
C LEU A 201 -5.08 12.02 -18.09
N LEU A 202 -4.64 10.77 -18.24
CA LEU A 202 -3.53 10.39 -19.13
C LEU A 202 -3.97 10.16 -20.58
N ARG A 203 -5.27 9.95 -20.82
CA ARG A 203 -5.90 9.80 -22.14
C ARG A 203 -6.86 10.96 -22.45
N ALA A 204 -6.51 12.16 -22.03
CA ALA A 204 -7.30 13.35 -22.28
C ALA A 204 -7.52 13.56 -23.78
N GLU A 205 -8.76 13.84 -24.20
CA GLU A 205 -9.08 14.15 -25.59
C GLU A 205 -8.93 15.64 -25.89
N SER A 206 -8.99 16.50 -24.87
CA SER A 206 -8.83 17.96 -25.01
C SER A 206 -8.17 18.59 -23.78
N ILE A 207 -7.35 19.62 -23.99
CA ILE A 207 -6.55 20.24 -22.92
C ILE A 207 -6.65 21.76 -22.93
N ALA A 208 -6.78 22.37 -21.75
CA ALA A 208 -6.60 23.80 -21.56
C ALA A 208 -5.36 24.09 -20.71
N VAL A 209 -4.51 25.02 -21.14
CA VAL A 209 -3.36 25.52 -20.38
C VAL A 209 -3.69 26.89 -19.82
N ILE A 210 -3.93 26.96 -18.51
CA ILE A 210 -4.34 28.16 -17.79
C ILE A 210 -3.10 28.83 -17.20
N GLY A 211 -2.84 30.07 -17.63
CA GLY A 211 -1.56 30.73 -17.41
C GLY A 211 -0.60 30.60 -18.60
N ALA A 212 -1.12 30.23 -19.78
CA ALA A 212 -0.36 30.27 -21.04
C ALA A 212 0.26 31.66 -21.23
N SER A 213 1.53 31.73 -21.66
CA SER A 213 2.24 33.00 -21.81
C SER A 213 3.16 32.96 -23.01
N ARG A 214 3.39 34.12 -23.65
CA ARG A 214 4.39 34.29 -24.72
C ARG A 214 5.79 34.56 -24.19
N ASP A 215 5.93 34.79 -22.88
CA ASP A 215 7.21 35.12 -22.26
C ASP A 215 8.05 33.86 -22.17
N TRP A 216 9.13 33.84 -22.96
CA TRP A 216 10.08 32.75 -22.98
C TRP A 216 10.68 32.51 -21.58
N GLY A 217 10.71 31.25 -21.15
CA GLY A 217 11.14 30.84 -19.81
C GLY A 217 10.05 30.85 -18.73
N SER A 218 8.83 31.32 -19.03
CA SER A 218 7.69 31.12 -18.14
C SER A 218 7.19 29.66 -18.17
N VAL A 219 6.62 29.19 -17.06
CA VAL A 219 6.09 27.81 -16.95
C VAL A 219 4.96 27.58 -17.96
N GLY A 220 4.05 28.54 -18.11
CA GLY A 220 2.94 28.44 -19.06
C GLY A 220 3.39 28.39 -20.53
N TYR A 221 4.47 29.08 -20.88
CA TYR A 221 5.09 28.96 -22.20
C TYR A 221 5.63 27.54 -22.43
N ALA A 222 6.43 27.03 -21.49
CA ALA A 222 7.04 25.71 -21.61
C ALA A 222 6.00 24.59 -21.69
N LEU A 223 4.91 24.67 -20.91
CA LEU A 223 3.82 23.69 -20.99
C LEU A 223 3.13 23.69 -22.36
N MET A 224 2.86 24.87 -22.93
CA MET A 224 2.29 24.98 -24.28
C MET A 224 3.24 24.39 -25.33
N GLU A 225 4.51 24.78 -25.29
CA GLU A 225 5.55 24.27 -26.19
C GLU A 225 5.66 22.75 -26.11
N ASN A 226 5.76 22.19 -24.90
CA ASN A 226 5.89 20.76 -24.67
C ASN A 226 4.69 19.95 -25.18
N ILE A 227 3.45 20.44 -25.00
CA ILE A 227 2.25 19.75 -25.51
C ILE A 227 2.25 19.73 -27.05
N ILE A 228 2.63 20.85 -27.68
CA ILE A 228 2.66 20.99 -29.15
C ILE A 228 3.79 20.16 -29.76
N GLU A 229 5.02 20.31 -29.24
CA GLU A 229 6.20 19.56 -29.70
C GLU A 229 6.08 18.06 -29.38
N GLY A 230 5.37 17.73 -28.29
CA GLY A 230 4.95 16.38 -27.94
C GLY A 230 3.93 15.77 -28.90
N LYS A 231 3.39 16.56 -29.85
CA LYS A 231 2.41 16.14 -30.87
C LYS A 231 1.11 15.61 -30.28
N PHE A 232 0.60 16.27 -29.25
CA PHE A 232 -0.71 15.92 -28.69
C PHE A 232 -1.78 15.88 -29.78
N THR A 233 -2.59 14.82 -29.77
CA THR A 233 -3.51 14.51 -30.87
C THR A 233 -4.83 15.28 -30.78
N GLY A 234 -5.20 15.75 -29.59
CA GLY A 234 -6.42 16.51 -29.32
C GLY A 234 -6.26 18.04 -29.44
N PRO A 235 -7.37 18.80 -29.35
CA PRO A 235 -7.31 20.26 -29.29
C PRO A 235 -6.64 20.78 -28.01
N VAL A 236 -5.85 21.84 -28.16
CA VAL A 236 -5.15 22.56 -27.09
C VAL A 236 -5.63 23.99 -27.03
N TYR A 237 -6.03 24.45 -25.83
CA TYR A 237 -6.52 25.81 -25.59
C TYR A 237 -5.60 26.56 -24.64
N GLY A 238 -4.90 27.59 -25.14
CA GLY A 238 -4.15 28.51 -24.27
C GLY A 238 -5.09 29.52 -23.63
N ILE A 239 -5.15 29.59 -22.30
CA ILE A 239 -5.99 30.56 -21.56
C ILE A 239 -5.11 31.63 -20.92
N ASN A 240 -5.28 32.87 -21.37
CA ASN A 240 -4.65 34.06 -20.81
C ASN A 240 -5.61 35.27 -20.93
N PRO A 241 -5.84 36.05 -19.86
CA PRO A 241 -6.64 37.28 -19.92
C PRO A 241 -6.15 38.29 -20.98
N GLU A 242 -4.85 38.31 -21.28
CA GLU A 242 -4.27 39.07 -22.38
C GLU A 242 -4.32 38.26 -23.68
N ALA A 243 -4.87 38.85 -24.73
CA ALA A 243 -4.86 38.26 -26.06
C ALA A 243 -3.42 38.19 -26.59
N LEU A 244 -2.92 36.97 -26.80
CA LEU A 244 -1.57 36.71 -27.30
C LEU A 244 -1.58 35.58 -28.32
N GLU A 245 -0.56 35.54 -29.16
CA GLU A 245 -0.33 34.48 -30.14
C GLU A 245 0.85 33.62 -29.67
N LEU A 246 0.66 32.29 -29.68
CA LEU A 246 1.61 31.27 -29.23
C LEU A 246 1.64 30.16 -30.27
N ALA A 247 2.80 29.96 -30.93
CA ALA A 247 2.97 28.93 -31.96
C ALA A 247 1.86 28.95 -33.04
N GLY A 248 1.37 30.14 -33.40
CA GLY A 248 0.27 30.32 -34.37
C GLY A 248 -1.15 30.17 -33.81
N MET A 249 -1.32 29.96 -32.50
CA MET A 249 -2.62 29.88 -31.83
C MET A 249 -2.91 31.16 -31.04
N ILE A 250 -4.15 31.64 -31.07
CA ILE A 250 -4.60 32.79 -30.28
C ILE A 250 -5.09 32.30 -28.92
N SER A 251 -4.64 32.93 -27.83
CA SER A 251 -5.13 32.65 -26.49
C SER A 251 -6.59 33.09 -26.29
N LEU A 252 -7.30 32.38 -25.43
CA LEU A 252 -8.65 32.72 -24.99
C LEU A 252 -8.59 33.47 -23.65
N GLY A 253 -9.53 34.39 -23.44
CA GLY A 253 -9.59 35.21 -22.22
C GLY A 253 -10.05 34.42 -21.00
N SER A 254 -10.87 33.39 -21.21
CA SER A 254 -11.30 32.45 -20.16
C SER A 254 -11.56 31.05 -20.73
N ILE A 255 -11.54 30.04 -19.86
CA ILE A 255 -11.85 28.65 -20.24
C ILE A 255 -13.28 28.48 -20.76
N ALA A 256 -14.22 29.36 -20.38
CA ALA A 256 -15.59 29.32 -20.86
C ALA A 256 -15.69 29.55 -22.38
N GLU A 257 -14.72 30.28 -22.95
CA GLU A 257 -14.64 30.58 -24.39
C GLU A 257 -14.10 29.41 -25.21
N ALA A 258 -13.55 28.36 -24.57
CA ALA A 258 -13.02 27.21 -25.27
C ALA A 258 -14.13 26.49 -26.04
N PRO A 259 -13.96 26.21 -27.34
CA PRO A 259 -14.95 25.48 -28.11
C PRO A 259 -15.03 24.02 -27.64
N GLY A 260 -16.23 23.53 -27.37
CA GLY A 260 -16.44 22.15 -26.91
C GLY A 260 -16.05 21.92 -25.44
N ASP A 261 -15.88 20.64 -25.10
CA ASP A 261 -15.55 20.16 -23.76
C ASP A 261 -14.03 20.19 -23.52
N VAL A 262 -13.64 20.41 -22.27
CA VAL A 262 -12.23 20.40 -21.83
C VAL A 262 -12.06 19.26 -20.82
N ASP A 263 -11.25 18.26 -21.14
CA ASP A 263 -11.05 17.12 -20.25
C ASP A 263 -10.10 17.44 -19.09
N VAL A 264 -8.94 18.03 -19.43
CA VAL A 264 -7.88 18.34 -18.47
C VAL A 264 -7.48 19.81 -18.56
N ALA A 265 -7.42 20.49 -17.42
CA ALA A 265 -6.84 21.82 -17.28
C ALA A 265 -5.48 21.76 -16.60
N VAL A 266 -4.43 22.22 -17.29
CA VAL A 266 -3.07 22.38 -16.76
C VAL A 266 -2.92 23.81 -16.24
N ILE A 267 -2.67 23.97 -14.94
CA ILE A 267 -2.79 25.25 -14.24
C ILE A 267 -1.40 25.72 -13.78
N ALA A 268 -0.99 26.88 -14.31
CA ALA A 268 0.27 27.56 -14.02
C ALA A 268 0.04 29.04 -13.67
N VAL A 269 -0.93 29.32 -12.79
CA VAL A 269 -1.24 30.68 -12.29
C VAL A 269 -0.78 30.88 -10.84
N PRO A 270 -0.59 32.12 -10.36
CA PRO A 270 -0.27 32.38 -8.95
C PRO A 270 -1.33 31.83 -7.98
N ASP A 271 -0.90 31.44 -6.78
CA ASP A 271 -1.73 30.84 -5.71
C ASP A 271 -3.08 31.56 -5.50
N HIS A 272 -3.07 32.89 -5.38
CA HIS A 272 -4.27 33.70 -5.14
C HIS A 272 -5.36 33.62 -6.24
N GLN A 273 -5.07 33.01 -7.39
CA GLN A 273 -6.02 32.82 -8.50
C GLN A 273 -6.58 31.41 -8.59
N LEU A 274 -6.00 30.43 -7.87
CA LEU A 274 -6.34 29.01 -8.02
C LEU A 274 -7.82 28.73 -7.71
N ASP A 275 -8.37 29.31 -6.64
CA ASP A 275 -9.78 29.13 -6.27
C ASP A 275 -10.75 29.55 -7.37
N LYS A 276 -10.46 30.69 -8.03
CA LYS A 276 -11.28 31.19 -9.14
C LYS A 276 -11.16 30.25 -10.34
N VAL A 277 -9.94 29.88 -10.71
CA VAL A 277 -9.67 29.00 -11.85
C VAL A 277 -10.36 27.64 -11.68
N ILE A 278 -10.34 27.06 -10.48
CA ILE A 278 -10.99 25.77 -10.22
C ILE A 278 -12.50 25.88 -10.35
N ARG A 279 -13.11 26.99 -9.92
CA ARG A 279 -14.56 27.23 -10.11
C ARG A 279 -14.90 27.42 -11.59
N ASP A 280 -14.05 28.12 -12.35
CA ASP A 280 -14.23 28.31 -13.79
C ASP A 280 -14.11 26.96 -14.53
N CYS A 281 -13.16 26.10 -14.13
CA CYS A 281 -13.03 24.73 -14.63
C CYS A 281 -14.25 23.87 -14.27
N ALA A 282 -14.75 23.95 -13.04
CA ALA A 282 -15.96 23.25 -12.62
C ALA A 282 -17.19 23.68 -13.44
N ALA A 283 -17.35 24.98 -13.69
CA ALA A 283 -18.45 25.50 -14.50
C ALA A 283 -18.35 25.05 -15.97
N LYS A 284 -17.14 24.82 -16.48
CA LYS A 284 -16.90 24.27 -17.82
C LYS A 284 -17.05 22.75 -17.90
N GLY A 285 -17.16 22.06 -16.77
CA GLY A 285 -17.27 20.60 -16.71
C GLY A 285 -15.95 19.87 -16.91
N VAL A 286 -14.82 20.51 -16.57
CA VAL A 286 -13.49 19.88 -16.58
C VAL A 286 -13.50 18.66 -15.66
N ARG A 287 -12.83 17.57 -16.06
CA ARG A 287 -12.72 16.34 -15.23
C ARG A 287 -11.42 16.29 -14.44
N GLY A 288 -10.35 16.86 -14.99
CA GLY A 288 -9.00 16.76 -14.45
C GLY A 288 -8.27 18.07 -14.29
N LEU A 289 -7.53 18.22 -13.20
CA LEU A 289 -6.69 19.37 -12.92
C LEU A 289 -5.23 18.94 -12.74
N VAL A 290 -4.30 19.56 -13.44
CA VAL A 290 -2.85 19.39 -13.23
C VAL A 290 -2.30 20.72 -12.74
N VAL A 291 -2.10 20.85 -11.43
CA VAL A 291 -1.67 22.09 -10.79
C VAL A 291 -0.15 22.08 -10.64
N VAL A 292 0.53 22.79 -11.54
CA VAL A 292 1.99 22.94 -11.54
C VAL A 292 2.43 23.99 -10.53
N SER A 293 1.59 25.01 -10.31
CA SER A 293 1.85 26.06 -9.33
C SER A 293 2.10 25.51 -7.93
N ASP A 294 3.13 26.04 -7.27
CA ASP A 294 3.43 25.75 -5.87
C ASP A 294 2.61 26.66 -4.94
N LEU A 295 2.20 26.10 -3.80
CA LEU A 295 1.57 26.84 -2.71
C LEU A 295 2.68 27.24 -1.75
N SER A 296 2.83 28.52 -1.42
CA SER A 296 3.93 29.01 -0.58
C SER A 296 4.05 28.21 0.74
N ALA A 297 5.03 27.29 0.80
CA ALA A 297 5.02 26.11 1.68
C ALA A 297 5.46 26.31 3.15
N GLN A 298 5.54 27.55 3.65
CA GLN A 298 6.15 27.85 4.96
C GLN A 298 5.18 28.29 6.06
N ASP A 299 3.88 28.35 5.79
CA ASP A 299 2.88 28.69 6.81
C ASP A 299 1.88 27.55 6.96
N THR A 300 1.46 27.28 8.19
CA THR A 300 0.42 26.30 8.54
C THR A 300 -0.85 26.52 7.71
N SER A 301 -1.11 27.77 7.32
CA SER A 301 -2.19 28.18 6.42
C SER A 301 -2.11 27.58 5.01
N ALA A 302 -0.94 27.11 4.55
CA ALA A 302 -0.76 26.53 3.22
C ALA A 302 -1.36 25.12 3.10
N ILE A 303 -1.22 24.28 4.14
CA ILE A 303 -1.83 22.94 4.16
C ILE A 303 -3.36 23.06 4.19
N ASP A 304 -3.90 23.98 4.98
CA ASP A 304 -5.35 24.20 5.05
C ASP A 304 -5.90 24.74 3.73
N ARG A 305 -5.19 25.66 3.07
CA ARG A 305 -5.52 26.11 1.70
C ARG A 305 -5.49 24.95 0.70
N GLN A 306 -4.46 24.10 0.75
CA GLN A 306 -4.37 22.91 -0.10
C GLN A 306 -5.57 21.97 0.09
N ARG A 307 -5.97 21.71 1.35
CA ARG A 307 -7.16 20.90 1.66
C ARG A 307 -8.44 21.54 1.12
N GLN A 308 -8.59 22.86 1.26
CA GLN A 308 -9.75 23.59 0.71
C GLN A 308 -9.81 23.48 -0.82
N LEU A 309 -8.66 23.60 -1.47
CA LEU A 309 -8.52 23.51 -2.92
C LEU A 309 -8.91 22.12 -3.43
N VAL A 310 -8.41 21.05 -2.78
CA VAL A 310 -8.79 19.67 -3.11
C VAL A 310 -10.27 19.41 -2.82
N SER A 311 -10.76 19.84 -1.65
CA SER A 311 -12.17 19.72 -1.27
C SER A 311 -13.09 20.42 -2.28
N LEU A 312 -12.67 21.57 -2.81
CA LEU A 312 -13.38 22.30 -3.86
C LEU A 312 -13.36 21.53 -5.18
N ALA A 313 -12.22 20.99 -5.60
CA ALA A 313 -12.13 20.21 -6.83
C ALA A 313 -13.00 18.94 -6.77
N ARG A 314 -12.89 18.18 -5.66
CA ARG A 314 -13.62 16.92 -5.47
C ARG A 314 -15.13 17.12 -5.33
N SER A 315 -15.58 18.23 -4.75
CA SER A 315 -17.01 18.51 -4.66
C SER A 315 -17.64 18.62 -6.05
N TYR A 316 -16.94 19.20 -7.03
CA TYR A 316 -17.38 19.28 -8.43
C TYR A 316 -16.95 18.08 -9.30
N GLY A 317 -16.58 16.95 -8.68
CA GLY A 317 -16.25 15.72 -9.38
C GLY A 317 -14.92 15.71 -10.13
N MET A 318 -14.06 16.70 -9.91
CA MET A 318 -12.74 16.76 -10.51
C MET A 318 -11.72 15.94 -9.71
N ARG A 319 -10.70 15.42 -10.41
CA ARG A 319 -9.44 14.95 -9.81
C ARG A 319 -8.34 15.99 -9.96
N LEU A 320 -7.41 15.97 -9.02
CA LEU A 320 -6.29 16.89 -8.97
C LEU A 320 -4.94 16.17 -8.85
N ILE A 321 -4.04 16.50 -9.76
CA ILE A 321 -2.60 16.19 -9.68
C ILE A 321 -1.87 17.46 -9.24
N GLY A 322 -1.01 17.35 -8.23
CA GLY A 322 -0.37 18.50 -7.59
C GLY A 322 -1.02 18.86 -6.24
N PRO A 323 -0.93 20.13 -5.81
CA PRO A 323 -0.15 21.23 -6.40
C PRO A 323 1.36 20.96 -6.36
N ALA A 324 2.16 21.89 -6.88
CA ALA A 324 3.61 21.73 -7.05
C ALA A 324 3.99 20.49 -7.87
N SER A 325 3.20 20.17 -8.90
CA SER A 325 3.43 19.05 -9.80
C SER A 325 4.46 19.41 -10.89
N ALA A 326 5.30 18.47 -11.32
CA ALA A 326 6.05 18.61 -12.57
C ALA A 326 5.20 18.32 -13.83
N GLY A 327 3.95 17.88 -13.65
CA GLY A 327 2.99 17.55 -14.71
C GLY A 327 2.87 16.06 -14.99
N ILE A 328 2.28 15.75 -16.15
CA ILE A 328 2.01 14.38 -16.63
C ILE A 328 2.51 14.16 -18.05
N ILE A 329 2.89 12.92 -18.35
CA ILE A 329 3.31 12.49 -19.69
C ILE A 329 2.63 11.16 -20.02
N SER A 330 2.14 11.02 -21.25
CA SER A 330 1.63 9.77 -21.83
C SER A 330 2.22 9.56 -23.22
N THR A 331 2.99 8.48 -23.40
CA THR A 331 3.67 8.16 -24.68
C THR A 331 2.82 7.28 -25.60
N ASP A 332 1.55 7.08 -25.25
CA ASP A 332 0.56 6.42 -26.10
C ASP A 332 0.43 7.18 -27.45
N PRO A 333 0.71 6.57 -28.61
CA PRO A 333 0.65 7.25 -29.91
C PRO A 333 -0.73 7.83 -30.24
N GLU A 334 -1.81 7.29 -29.65
CA GLU A 334 -3.16 7.82 -29.85
C GLU A 334 -3.40 9.14 -29.12
N VAL A 335 -2.57 9.46 -28.11
CA VAL A 335 -2.71 10.65 -27.25
C VAL A 335 -1.51 11.59 -27.40
N SER A 336 -0.29 11.05 -27.23
CA SER A 336 1.01 11.74 -27.30
C SER A 336 1.06 13.02 -26.47
N LEU A 337 0.88 12.89 -25.16
CA LEU A 337 0.75 14.01 -24.24
C LEU A 337 2.04 14.28 -23.46
N ASN A 338 2.56 15.51 -23.54
CA ASN A 338 3.57 16.04 -22.61
C ASN A 338 3.06 17.32 -21.93
N ALA A 339 2.15 17.17 -20.95
CA ALA A 339 1.68 18.26 -20.11
C ALA A 339 2.56 18.40 -18.86
N SER A 340 3.86 18.61 -19.06
CA SER A 340 4.86 18.63 -18.00
C SER A 340 5.95 19.67 -18.24
N VAL A 341 6.79 19.90 -17.23
CA VAL A 341 7.98 20.77 -17.35
C VAL A 341 9.18 20.03 -17.95
N ALA A 342 9.02 18.79 -18.40
CA ALA A 342 10.06 18.04 -19.08
C ALA A 342 10.32 18.61 -20.48
N ALA A 343 11.59 18.93 -20.78
CA ALA A 343 11.97 19.69 -21.97
C ALA A 343 11.71 18.98 -23.32
N ALA A 344 11.36 17.69 -23.32
CA ALA A 344 11.04 16.95 -24.54
C ALA A 344 10.18 15.73 -24.21
N MET A 345 9.54 15.19 -25.25
CA MET A 345 8.82 13.92 -25.17
C MET A 345 9.82 12.77 -24.91
N PRO A 346 9.66 11.97 -23.84
CA PRO A 346 10.55 10.86 -23.58
C PRO A 346 10.37 9.74 -24.62
N LYS A 347 11.38 8.88 -24.71
CA LYS A 347 11.29 7.68 -25.55
C LYS A 347 10.11 6.82 -25.07
N ARG A 348 9.29 6.36 -26.02
CA ARG A 348 8.22 5.39 -25.72
C ARG A 348 8.83 4.06 -25.27
N GLY A 349 8.25 3.47 -24.23
CA GLY A 349 8.56 2.12 -23.77
C GLY A 349 7.53 1.65 -22.76
N SER A 350 7.93 0.74 -21.88
CA SER A 350 7.00 -0.01 -21.03
C SER A 350 7.15 0.28 -19.53
N ILE A 351 7.90 1.33 -19.16
CA ILE A 351 8.09 1.74 -17.77
C ILE A 351 7.09 2.83 -17.38
N GLY A 352 6.24 2.54 -16.40
CA GLY A 352 5.38 3.53 -15.75
C GLY A 352 6.12 4.20 -14.58
N LEU A 353 6.13 5.54 -14.53
CA LEU A 353 6.84 6.30 -13.49
C LEU A 353 5.88 7.17 -12.65
N PHE A 354 6.05 7.12 -11.33
CA PHE A 354 5.36 7.97 -10.38
C PHE A 354 6.33 8.65 -9.42
N SER A 355 6.13 9.94 -9.14
CA SER A 355 6.92 10.69 -8.15
C SER A 355 6.08 11.66 -7.32
N GLN A 356 6.29 11.65 -5.99
CA GLN A 356 5.75 12.67 -5.06
C GLN A 356 6.57 13.97 -5.01
N SER A 357 7.58 14.12 -5.85
CA SER A 357 8.41 15.32 -5.86
C SER A 357 8.62 15.79 -7.30
N ALA A 358 8.29 17.05 -7.58
CA ALA A 358 8.48 17.64 -8.90
C ALA A 358 9.97 17.62 -9.31
N ALA A 359 10.87 18.03 -8.42
CA ALA A 359 12.31 18.03 -8.67
C ALA A 359 12.83 16.61 -8.94
N LEU A 360 12.38 15.62 -8.17
CA LEU A 360 12.79 14.24 -8.40
C LEU A 360 12.13 13.63 -9.64
N SER A 361 10.92 14.06 -10.00
CA SER A 361 10.28 13.68 -11.26
C SER A 361 11.10 14.17 -12.46
N ALA A 362 11.59 15.41 -12.41
CA ALA A 362 12.48 15.96 -13.43
C ALA A 362 13.82 15.19 -13.51
N ASN A 363 14.35 14.74 -12.37
CA ASN A 363 15.54 13.87 -12.33
C ASN A 363 15.26 12.48 -12.93
N LEU A 364 14.14 11.84 -12.59
CA LEU A 364 13.73 10.55 -13.16
C LEU A 364 13.54 10.65 -14.68
N TYR A 365 12.91 11.73 -15.16
CA TYR A 365 12.82 12.03 -16.59
C TYR A 365 14.21 12.15 -17.22
N THR A 366 15.07 13.01 -16.68
CA THR A 366 16.42 13.24 -17.22
C THR A 366 17.24 11.95 -17.27
N GLU A 367 17.17 11.14 -16.21
CA GLU A 367 17.85 9.85 -16.15
C GLU A 367 17.26 8.83 -17.12
N SER A 368 15.94 8.81 -17.32
CA SER A 368 15.31 7.91 -18.30
C SER A 368 15.79 8.24 -19.72
N SER A 369 15.81 9.52 -20.09
CA SER A 369 16.30 9.99 -21.38
C SER A 369 17.80 9.71 -21.55
N ARG A 370 18.62 10.02 -20.54
CA ARG A 370 20.08 9.79 -20.58
C ARG A 370 20.45 8.31 -20.72
N ARG A 371 19.70 7.43 -20.05
CA ARG A 371 19.90 5.98 -20.07
C ARG A 371 19.15 5.31 -21.23
N GLY A 372 18.39 6.06 -22.03
CA GLY A 372 17.59 5.51 -23.12
C GLY A 372 16.47 4.57 -22.66
N ILE A 373 15.97 4.71 -21.43
CA ILE A 373 14.88 3.91 -20.88
C ILE A 373 13.55 4.46 -21.42
N GLY A 374 12.80 3.63 -22.14
CA GLY A 374 11.50 3.98 -22.66
C GLY A 374 10.40 3.93 -21.59
N VAL A 375 9.57 4.96 -21.54
CA VAL A 375 8.47 5.10 -20.58
C VAL A 375 7.11 5.00 -21.25
N SER A 376 6.13 4.46 -20.55
CA SER A 376 4.71 4.43 -20.98
C SER A 376 4.00 5.72 -20.55
N SER A 377 4.17 6.09 -19.28
CA SER A 377 3.60 7.31 -18.72
C SER A 377 4.40 7.77 -17.49
N VAL A 378 4.36 9.07 -17.22
CA VAL A 378 5.01 9.71 -16.07
C VAL A 378 4.00 10.57 -15.34
N ILE A 379 3.91 10.39 -14.02
CA ILE A 379 2.95 11.09 -13.16
C ILE A 379 3.71 11.76 -12.01
N SER A 380 3.76 13.09 -12.02
CA SER A 380 4.29 13.86 -10.90
C SER A 380 3.15 14.33 -10.00
N ALA A 381 2.99 13.72 -8.83
CA ALA A 381 1.91 14.10 -7.91
C ALA A 381 2.16 15.42 -7.16
N GLY A 382 3.39 15.95 -7.20
CA GLY A 382 3.78 17.08 -6.35
C GLY A 382 3.47 16.76 -4.88
N ASN A 383 2.82 17.69 -4.19
CA ASN A 383 2.44 17.54 -2.78
C ASN A 383 1.48 16.35 -2.50
N ARG A 384 0.98 15.67 -3.53
CA ARG A 384 0.08 14.51 -3.42
C ARG A 384 -1.17 14.87 -2.61
N ALA A 385 -1.78 15.99 -2.95
CA ALA A 385 -2.95 16.49 -2.23
C ALA A 385 -4.23 15.70 -2.57
N ASP A 386 -4.31 15.13 -3.78
CA ASP A 386 -5.42 14.26 -4.18
C ASP A 386 -4.93 12.94 -4.80
N VAL A 387 -4.43 12.96 -6.05
CA VAL A 387 -3.91 11.74 -6.70
C VAL A 387 -2.67 11.23 -5.97
N SER A 388 -2.68 9.93 -5.64
CA SER A 388 -1.66 9.26 -4.85
C SER A 388 -0.92 8.17 -5.62
N GLY A 389 0.15 7.65 -5.01
CA GLY A 389 0.85 6.49 -5.57
C GLY A 389 -0.02 5.24 -5.61
N ASN A 390 -1.07 5.15 -4.77
CA ASN A 390 -2.04 4.06 -4.82
C ASN A 390 -2.87 4.15 -6.11
N ASP A 391 -3.39 5.34 -6.46
CA ASP A 391 -4.12 5.54 -7.71
C ASP A 391 -3.24 5.19 -8.93
N ALA A 392 -1.97 5.62 -8.91
CA ALA A 392 -0.99 5.34 -9.96
C ALA A 392 -0.73 3.84 -10.13
N MET A 393 -0.52 3.10 -9.04
CA MET A 393 -0.35 1.64 -9.11
C MET A 393 -1.58 0.93 -9.67
N GLN A 394 -2.79 1.37 -9.32
CA GLN A 394 -4.03 0.76 -9.85
C GLN A 394 -4.17 1.03 -11.36
N TYR A 395 -3.84 2.23 -11.82
CA TYR A 395 -3.76 2.52 -13.26
C TYR A 395 -2.70 1.65 -13.96
N PHE A 396 -1.48 1.59 -13.44
CA PHE A 396 -0.41 0.80 -14.05
C PHE A 396 -0.70 -0.70 -14.08
N GLU A 397 -1.51 -1.22 -13.15
CA GLU A 397 -1.94 -2.62 -13.17
C GLU A 397 -2.75 -2.93 -14.44
N ASP A 398 -3.69 -2.05 -14.81
CA ASP A 398 -4.60 -2.24 -15.94
C ASP A 398 -4.03 -1.74 -17.26
N ASP A 399 -3.05 -0.82 -17.23
CA ASP A 399 -2.47 -0.25 -18.44
C ASP A 399 -1.70 -1.30 -19.25
N PRO A 400 -2.13 -1.64 -20.48
CA PRO A 400 -1.50 -2.67 -21.30
C PRO A 400 -0.12 -2.25 -21.85
N TYR A 401 0.26 -0.98 -21.75
CA TYR A 401 1.58 -0.52 -22.20
C TYR A 401 2.64 -0.56 -21.10
N THR A 402 2.23 -0.67 -19.85
CA THR A 402 3.15 -0.72 -18.70
C THR A 402 3.47 -2.17 -18.33
N SER A 403 4.75 -2.52 -18.29
CA SER A 403 5.26 -3.84 -17.90
C SER A 403 5.97 -3.84 -16.55
N ALA A 404 6.55 -2.70 -16.13
CA ALA A 404 7.17 -2.50 -14.83
C ALA A 404 6.94 -1.05 -14.34
N VAL A 405 6.97 -0.87 -13.03
CA VAL A 405 6.60 0.40 -12.39
C VAL A 405 7.74 0.92 -11.52
N GLY A 406 8.12 2.18 -11.71
CA GLY A 406 9.01 2.94 -10.83
C GLY A 406 8.25 3.95 -9.99
N ILE A 407 8.35 3.85 -8.67
CA ILE A 407 7.63 4.72 -7.72
C ILE A 407 8.61 5.39 -6.76
N TYR A 408 8.65 6.72 -6.76
CA TYR A 408 9.33 7.48 -5.73
C TYR A 408 8.32 7.98 -4.68
N LEU A 409 8.48 7.54 -3.43
CA LEU A 409 7.63 7.95 -2.29
C LEU A 409 8.47 8.48 -1.13
N GLU A 410 7.94 9.51 -0.47
CA GLU A 410 8.47 10.05 0.78
C GLU A 410 7.50 9.85 1.96
N SER A 411 6.21 9.68 1.65
CA SER A 411 5.15 9.44 2.63
C SER A 411 4.08 8.50 2.09
N PHE A 412 3.39 7.81 3.00
CA PHE A 412 2.19 7.04 2.68
C PHE A 412 0.94 7.82 3.08
N GLY A 413 -0.06 7.87 2.20
CA GLY A 413 -1.42 8.25 2.60
C GLY A 413 -2.09 7.11 3.38
N ASN A 414 -2.23 5.95 2.74
CA ASN A 414 -2.75 4.72 3.34
C ASN A 414 -1.78 3.55 3.03
N PRO A 415 -0.89 3.18 3.96
CA PRO A 415 0.12 2.13 3.73
C PRO A 415 -0.47 0.72 3.68
N ARG A 416 -1.59 0.45 4.35
CA ARG A 416 -2.27 -0.86 4.27
C ARG A 416 -2.86 -1.08 2.88
N LYS A 417 -3.51 -0.04 2.33
CA LYS A 417 -3.95 -0.01 0.92
C LYS A 417 -2.75 -0.13 -0.03
N PHE A 418 -1.65 0.59 0.24
CA PHE A 418 -0.42 0.48 -0.54
C PHE A 418 0.11 -0.96 -0.57
N SER A 419 0.28 -1.61 0.58
CA SER A 419 0.79 -2.97 0.69
C SER A 419 -0.09 -3.98 -0.05
N ARG A 420 -1.42 -3.83 0.07
CA ARG A 420 -2.39 -4.66 -0.63
C ARG A 420 -2.33 -4.51 -2.16
N ILE A 421 -2.30 -3.28 -2.65
CA ILE A 421 -2.17 -2.99 -4.10
C ILE A 421 -0.80 -3.46 -4.59
N GLY A 422 0.27 -3.17 -3.85
CA GLY A 422 1.63 -3.59 -4.15
C GLY A 422 1.74 -5.10 -4.28
N ARG A 423 1.21 -5.87 -3.32
CA ARG A 423 1.20 -7.34 -3.37
C ARG A 423 0.47 -7.89 -4.59
N ARG A 424 -0.65 -7.26 -4.99
CA ARG A 424 -1.42 -7.66 -6.17
C ARG A 424 -0.70 -7.30 -7.47
N LEU A 425 -0.19 -6.08 -7.57
CA LEU A 425 0.53 -5.55 -8.73
C LEU A 425 1.85 -6.29 -8.95
N SER A 426 2.68 -6.46 -7.91
CA SER A 426 3.98 -7.15 -7.95
C SER A 426 3.90 -8.60 -8.44
N ARG A 427 2.74 -9.26 -8.35
CA ARG A 427 2.54 -10.59 -8.95
C ARG A 427 2.44 -10.56 -10.48
N LYS A 428 1.95 -9.45 -11.03
CA LYS A 428 1.76 -9.26 -12.48
C LYS A 428 2.92 -8.49 -13.10
N LYS A 429 3.34 -7.39 -12.46
CA LYS A 429 4.29 -6.40 -12.97
C LYS A 429 5.26 -6.01 -11.86
N PRO A 430 6.58 -6.02 -12.06
CA PRO A 430 7.53 -5.62 -11.02
C PRO A 430 7.31 -4.17 -10.58
N VAL A 431 7.34 -3.93 -9.26
CA VAL A 431 7.24 -2.60 -8.66
C VAL A 431 8.57 -2.26 -8.00
N VAL A 432 9.24 -1.23 -8.50
CA VAL A 432 10.50 -0.71 -7.96
C VAL A 432 10.21 0.56 -7.20
N LEU A 433 10.50 0.58 -5.89
CA LEU A 433 10.30 1.73 -5.02
C LEU A 433 11.63 2.36 -4.66
N ALA A 434 11.77 3.68 -4.84
CA ALA A 434 12.82 4.46 -4.20
C ALA A 434 12.19 5.30 -3.09
N SER A 435 12.81 5.25 -1.92
CA SER A 435 12.34 5.99 -0.75
C SER A 435 13.52 6.55 0.03
N SER A 436 13.27 7.59 0.84
CA SER A 436 14.24 7.99 1.84
C SER A 436 14.21 7.01 3.02
N PRO A 437 15.33 6.82 3.76
CA PRO A 437 15.34 6.05 5.01
C PRO A 437 14.42 6.64 6.10
N ALA A 438 13.97 7.88 5.93
CA ALA A 438 13.05 8.56 6.83
C ALA A 438 11.57 8.47 6.39
N MET A 439 11.27 7.69 5.34
CA MET A 439 9.92 7.54 4.80
C MET A 439 8.93 7.19 5.90
N GLY A 440 7.83 7.94 5.95
CA GLY A 440 6.79 7.77 6.97
C GLY A 440 7.18 8.25 8.38
N ARG A 441 8.46 8.51 8.69
CA ARG A 441 8.90 9.07 9.99
C ARG A 441 8.93 10.60 9.98
N ARG A 442 9.15 11.20 8.80
CA ARG A 442 9.11 12.64 8.57
C ARG A 442 8.28 12.94 7.34
N LEU A 443 7.53 14.03 7.38
CA LEU A 443 6.74 14.49 6.25
C LEU A 443 7.56 15.50 5.43
N PRO A 444 7.55 15.37 4.09
CA PRO A 444 8.00 16.45 3.21
C PRO A 444 7.14 17.71 3.37
N PRO A 445 7.65 18.89 2.98
CA PRO A 445 6.84 20.10 2.84
C PRO A 445 5.60 19.85 1.96
N GLY A 446 4.44 20.40 2.34
CA GLY A 446 3.18 20.25 1.59
C GLY A 446 2.43 18.93 1.81
N HIS A 447 3.04 17.94 2.46
CA HIS A 447 2.40 16.65 2.75
C HIS A 447 1.65 16.69 4.09
N SER A 448 0.45 16.12 4.11
CA SER A 448 -0.36 16.00 5.33
C SER A 448 -0.76 14.54 5.55
N THR A 449 0.03 13.81 6.34
CA THR A 449 -0.31 12.43 6.76
C THR A 449 0.17 12.18 8.17
N ARG A 450 -0.11 11.00 8.71
CA ARG A 450 0.46 10.55 9.97
C ARG A 450 1.90 10.11 9.77
N THR A 451 2.64 10.05 10.88
CA THR A 451 3.99 9.47 10.92
C THR A 451 4.00 8.19 11.72
N THR A 452 4.86 7.26 11.30
CA THR A 452 5.08 6.00 12.00
C THR A 452 5.98 6.19 13.22
N GLN A 453 5.60 5.51 14.29
CA GLN A 453 6.38 5.29 15.51
C GLN A 453 6.88 3.84 15.62
N ALA A 454 6.64 3.02 14.59
CA ALA A 454 7.07 1.63 14.54
C ALA A 454 8.61 1.49 14.58
N PRO A 455 9.11 0.30 14.98
CA PRO A 455 10.53 -0.02 14.91
C PRO A 455 11.15 0.20 13.53
N LEU A 456 12.45 0.49 13.49
CA LEU A 456 13.21 0.56 12.24
C LEU A 456 13.14 -0.80 11.51
N GLY A 457 13.06 -0.79 10.17
CA GLY A 457 12.88 -2.02 9.39
C GLY A 457 11.42 -2.43 9.16
N THR A 458 10.45 -1.84 9.88
CA THR A 458 9.02 -2.22 9.73
C THR A 458 8.48 -1.86 8.35
N VAL A 459 8.83 -0.67 7.84
CA VAL A 459 8.39 -0.21 6.52
C VAL A 459 9.04 -1.06 5.43
N GLU A 460 10.33 -1.33 5.54
CA GLU A 460 11.07 -2.22 4.64
C GLU A 460 10.44 -3.61 4.61
N SER A 461 10.11 -4.18 5.77
CA SER A 461 9.45 -5.48 5.84
C SER A 461 8.06 -5.47 5.22
N MET A 462 7.28 -4.41 5.41
CA MET A 462 5.97 -4.25 4.74
C MET A 462 6.12 -4.24 3.21
N LEU A 463 7.15 -3.59 2.68
CA LEU A 463 7.44 -3.58 1.24
C LEU A 463 7.89 -4.96 0.73
N ASP A 464 8.74 -5.65 1.48
CA ASP A 464 9.19 -7.01 1.18
C ASP A 464 8.01 -8.01 1.19
N GLN A 465 7.09 -7.90 2.16
CA GLN A 465 5.85 -8.67 2.20
C GLN A 465 4.96 -8.45 0.96
N ALA A 466 4.98 -7.24 0.42
CA ALA A 466 4.24 -6.85 -0.78
C ALA A 466 4.99 -7.19 -2.08
N GLY A 467 6.22 -7.72 -2.01
CA GLY A 467 7.03 -8.03 -3.19
C GLY A 467 7.49 -6.78 -3.94
N VAL A 468 7.60 -5.64 -3.26
CA VAL A 468 8.11 -4.40 -3.83
C VAL A 468 9.63 -4.40 -3.78
N ILE A 469 10.29 -4.16 -4.92
CA ILE A 469 11.74 -4.07 -5.02
C ILE A 469 12.18 -2.71 -4.47
N GLN A 470 12.64 -2.68 -3.22
CA GLN A 470 13.09 -1.44 -2.60
C GLN A 470 14.50 -1.07 -3.05
N THR A 471 14.69 0.22 -3.33
CA THR A 471 15.95 0.86 -3.66
C THR A 471 16.17 2.06 -2.75
N ASN A 472 17.44 2.33 -2.42
CA ASN A 472 17.84 3.40 -1.50
C ASN A 472 18.12 4.74 -2.20
N SER A 473 18.02 4.80 -3.52
CA SER A 473 18.22 6.01 -4.31
C SER A 473 17.51 5.92 -5.65
N THR A 474 17.22 7.07 -6.26
CA THR A 474 16.68 7.13 -7.62
C THR A 474 17.65 6.57 -8.65
N ALA A 475 18.96 6.76 -8.48
CA ALA A 475 19.97 6.15 -9.36
C ALA A 475 19.87 4.61 -9.36
N HIS A 476 19.74 4.02 -8.17
CA HIS A 476 19.60 2.58 -8.02
C HIS A 476 18.24 2.06 -8.53
N MET A 477 17.16 2.85 -8.41
CA MET A 477 15.91 2.54 -9.10
C MET A 477 16.11 2.47 -10.61
N MET A 478 16.80 3.46 -11.21
CA MET A 478 17.03 3.48 -12.65
C MET A 478 17.92 2.32 -13.13
N ASP A 479 18.83 1.84 -12.27
CA ASP A 479 19.63 0.63 -12.51
C ASP A 479 18.76 -0.63 -12.61
N VAL A 480 17.71 -0.75 -11.79
CA VAL A 480 16.75 -1.85 -11.87
C VAL A 480 15.82 -1.68 -13.07
N LEU A 481 15.28 -0.47 -13.27
CA LEU A 481 14.34 -0.18 -14.34
C LEU A 481 14.95 -0.32 -15.74
N GLN A 482 16.24 -0.03 -15.94
CA GLN A 482 16.88 -0.27 -17.24
C GLN A 482 16.89 -1.75 -17.62
N VAL A 483 17.07 -2.66 -16.65
CA VAL A 483 17.00 -4.11 -16.91
C VAL A 483 15.55 -4.48 -17.24
N LEU A 484 14.60 -4.08 -16.39
CA LEU A 484 13.17 -4.38 -16.58
C LEU A 484 12.57 -3.78 -17.86
N ALA A 485 13.17 -2.72 -18.40
CA ALA A 485 12.72 -2.10 -19.63
C ALA A 485 13.03 -2.92 -20.89
N CYS A 486 14.07 -3.76 -20.85
CA CYS A 486 14.62 -4.41 -22.04
C CYS A 486 15.00 -5.88 -21.91
N GLN A 487 14.93 -6.46 -20.71
CA GLN A 487 15.33 -7.84 -20.44
C GLN A 487 14.23 -8.57 -19.64
N PRO A 488 14.09 -9.89 -19.80
CA PRO A 488 13.25 -10.70 -18.93
C PRO A 488 13.77 -10.66 -17.48
N VAL A 489 12.87 -10.87 -16.51
CA VAL A 489 13.26 -11.06 -15.11
C VAL A 489 14.06 -12.37 -15.00
N PRO A 490 15.23 -12.40 -14.34
CA PRO A 490 16.02 -13.61 -14.11
C PRO A 490 15.17 -14.78 -13.63
N GLY A 491 15.27 -15.92 -14.32
CA GLY A 491 14.50 -17.13 -13.98
C GLY A 491 14.96 -17.84 -12.70
N GLY A 492 16.09 -17.44 -12.13
CA GLY A 492 16.70 -18.10 -10.97
C GLY A 492 18.02 -17.45 -10.57
N ASP A 493 18.78 -18.14 -9.71
CA ASP A 493 20.02 -17.64 -9.11
C ASP A 493 21.29 -18.04 -9.85
N ARG A 494 21.20 -18.73 -11.01
CA ARG A 494 22.37 -19.23 -11.74
C ARG A 494 22.94 -18.16 -12.68
N LEU A 495 24.18 -17.75 -12.42
CA LEU A 495 24.89 -16.71 -13.16
C LEU A 495 26.00 -17.30 -14.06
N GLY A 496 26.02 -16.91 -15.32
CA GLY A 496 27.18 -17.03 -16.21
C GLY A 496 27.96 -15.71 -16.25
N VAL A 497 29.27 -15.77 -16.00
CA VAL A 497 30.17 -14.61 -16.14
C VAL A 497 31.02 -14.79 -17.38
N ILE A 498 30.90 -13.88 -18.34
CA ILE A 498 31.63 -13.91 -19.61
C ILE A 498 32.46 -12.64 -19.70
N GLY A 499 33.76 -12.72 -19.94
CA GLY A 499 34.57 -11.51 -20.05
C GLY A 499 35.92 -11.70 -20.69
N ASN A 500 36.53 -10.62 -21.15
CA ASN A 500 37.86 -10.62 -21.79
C ASN A 500 39.03 -10.51 -20.79
N ALA A 501 38.75 -10.33 -19.49
CA ALA A 501 39.75 -10.21 -18.45
C ALA A 501 39.49 -11.23 -17.32
N VAL A 502 40.31 -12.29 -17.28
CA VAL A 502 40.16 -13.40 -16.32
C VAL A 502 40.12 -12.92 -14.86
N ALA A 503 40.99 -11.98 -14.49
CA ALA A 503 41.04 -11.46 -13.12
C ALA A 503 39.76 -10.72 -12.70
N ILE A 504 39.12 -10.00 -13.63
CA ILE A 504 37.84 -9.34 -13.38
C ILE A 504 36.74 -10.39 -13.22
N ASN A 505 36.71 -11.39 -14.10
CA ASN A 505 35.70 -12.46 -14.04
C ASN A 505 35.71 -13.21 -12.69
N GLU A 506 36.89 -13.49 -12.14
CA GLU A 506 37.01 -14.13 -10.81
C GLU A 506 36.48 -13.22 -9.68
N LEU A 507 36.86 -11.93 -9.68
CA LEU A 507 36.35 -10.97 -8.69
C LEU A 507 34.82 -10.82 -8.75
N VAL A 508 34.28 -10.78 -9.96
CA VAL A 508 32.84 -10.73 -10.20
C VAL A 508 32.17 -12.00 -9.70
N ALA A 509 32.77 -13.17 -9.93
CA ALA A 509 32.23 -14.43 -9.45
C ALA A 509 32.19 -14.51 -7.91
N GLU A 510 33.28 -14.15 -7.23
CA GLU A 510 33.32 -14.10 -5.76
C GLU A 510 32.30 -13.11 -5.20
N SER A 511 32.16 -11.95 -5.84
CA SER A 511 31.18 -10.92 -5.45
C SER A 511 29.74 -11.39 -5.67
N ALA A 512 29.48 -12.15 -6.73
CA ALA A 512 28.17 -12.74 -7.00
C ALA A 512 27.77 -13.76 -5.92
N GLU A 513 28.70 -14.62 -5.52
CA GLU A 513 28.48 -15.62 -4.46
C GLU A 513 28.17 -14.97 -3.10
N MET A 514 28.83 -13.86 -2.77
CA MET A 514 28.52 -13.06 -1.57
C MET A 514 27.11 -12.44 -1.58
N GLN A 515 26.54 -12.20 -2.76
CA GLN A 515 25.17 -11.70 -2.95
C GLN A 515 24.13 -12.84 -3.03
N GLY A 516 24.56 -14.09 -2.90
CA GLY A 516 23.69 -15.28 -2.94
C GLY A 516 23.40 -15.81 -4.35
N LEU A 517 24.15 -15.37 -5.37
CA LEU A 517 24.05 -15.92 -6.73
C LEU A 517 24.97 -17.14 -6.88
N LYS A 518 24.58 -18.11 -7.70
CA LYS A 518 25.35 -19.31 -8.00
C LYS A 518 26.05 -19.17 -9.34
N VAL A 519 27.37 -19.00 -9.34
CA VAL A 519 28.14 -18.89 -10.58
C VAL A 519 28.35 -20.28 -11.20
N THR A 520 27.57 -20.61 -12.22
CA THR A 520 27.58 -21.93 -12.88
C THR A 520 28.54 -21.98 -14.07
N ARG A 521 28.84 -20.82 -14.68
CA ARG A 521 29.70 -20.72 -15.86
C ARG A 521 30.64 -19.51 -15.76
N ARG A 522 31.89 -19.71 -16.18
CA ARG A 522 32.94 -18.69 -16.23
C ARG A 522 33.68 -18.83 -17.55
N ASP A 523 33.40 -17.93 -18.48
CA ASP A 523 34.03 -17.95 -19.80
C ASP A 523 35.00 -16.79 -19.94
N ALA A 524 36.25 -17.13 -20.23
CA ALA A 524 37.25 -16.16 -20.63
C ALA A 524 37.27 -16.05 -22.15
N VAL A 525 36.82 -14.92 -22.67
CA VAL A 525 36.96 -14.59 -24.09
C VAL A 525 38.43 -14.31 -24.35
N SER A 526 39.14 -15.37 -24.72
CA SER A 526 40.60 -15.40 -24.85
C SER A 526 41.04 -14.82 -26.18
N GLY A 527 42.19 -14.14 -26.17
CA GLY A 527 42.87 -13.78 -27.41
C GLY A 527 42.27 -12.58 -28.12
N LEU A 528 42.01 -11.49 -27.40
CA LEU A 528 41.93 -10.18 -28.01
C LEU A 528 43.32 -9.45 -27.96
N PRO A 529 44.26 -9.59 -28.92
CA PRO A 529 45.42 -8.69 -29.05
C PRO A 529 45.08 -7.19 -28.96
N GLU A 530 46.09 -6.34 -28.74
CA GLU A 530 45.90 -4.89 -28.61
C GLU A 530 45.26 -4.22 -29.86
N ASP A 531 45.11 -4.91 -30.99
CA ASP A 531 44.66 -4.34 -32.28
C ASP A 531 43.29 -4.86 -32.79
N HIS A 532 42.36 -5.28 -31.92
CA HIS A 532 41.06 -5.81 -32.39
C HIS A 532 40.13 -4.77 -33.03
N THR A 533 39.44 -5.21 -34.09
CA THR A 533 38.23 -4.56 -34.58
C THR A 533 37.03 -4.94 -33.70
N VAL A 534 36.04 -4.05 -33.62
CA VAL A 534 34.77 -4.29 -32.91
C VAL A 534 34.10 -5.59 -33.36
N GLU A 535 34.15 -5.91 -34.65
CA GLU A 535 33.56 -7.10 -35.25
C GLU A 535 34.14 -8.42 -34.69
N GLN A 536 35.45 -8.48 -34.46
CA GLN A 536 36.10 -9.66 -33.89
C GLN A 536 35.75 -9.82 -32.40
N ALA A 537 35.71 -8.72 -31.65
CA ALA A 537 35.29 -8.74 -30.26
C ALA A 537 33.83 -9.20 -30.14
N PHE A 538 32.95 -8.64 -30.98
CA PHE A 538 31.55 -9.03 -31.04
C PHE A 538 31.37 -10.52 -31.33
N GLY A 539 32.02 -11.06 -32.37
CA GLY A 539 31.91 -12.47 -32.72
C GLY A 539 32.29 -13.40 -31.57
N ALA A 540 33.37 -13.08 -30.84
CA ALA A 540 33.83 -13.88 -29.71
C ALA A 540 32.88 -13.81 -28.50
N PHE A 541 32.33 -12.63 -28.20
CA PHE A 541 31.30 -12.49 -27.15
C PHE A 541 29.97 -13.16 -27.56
N SER A 542 29.56 -13.07 -28.83
CA SER A 542 28.35 -13.70 -29.35
C SER A 542 28.38 -15.20 -29.15
N GLU A 543 29.46 -15.85 -29.60
CA GLU A 543 29.62 -17.29 -29.47
C GLU A 543 29.58 -17.73 -28.00
N ALA A 544 30.24 -16.97 -27.10
CA ALA A 544 30.22 -17.28 -25.67
C ALA A 544 28.81 -17.13 -25.05
N ILE A 545 28.07 -16.08 -25.41
CA ILE A 545 26.69 -15.85 -24.95
C ILE A 545 25.78 -16.97 -25.45
N GLU A 546 25.82 -17.29 -26.74
CA GLU A 546 25.03 -18.35 -27.36
C GLU A 546 25.28 -19.70 -26.67
N GLN A 547 26.54 -20.09 -26.50
CA GLN A 547 26.88 -21.32 -25.78
C GLN A 547 26.39 -21.31 -24.33
N ALA A 548 26.44 -20.17 -23.65
CA ALA A 548 25.93 -20.05 -22.28
C ALA A 548 24.41 -20.26 -22.24
N VAL A 549 23.67 -19.61 -23.14
CA VAL A 549 22.21 -19.75 -23.28
C VAL A 549 21.83 -21.19 -23.63
N GLU A 550 22.46 -21.80 -24.64
CA GLU A 550 22.21 -23.18 -25.09
C GLU A 550 22.46 -24.22 -24.01
N SER A 551 23.39 -23.95 -23.08
CA SER A 551 23.70 -24.90 -21.99
C SER A 551 22.53 -25.13 -21.03
N GLN A 552 21.56 -24.20 -20.96
CA GLN A 552 20.46 -24.19 -19.98
C GLN A 552 20.94 -24.24 -18.51
N GLN A 553 22.20 -23.88 -18.25
CA GLN A 553 22.82 -23.86 -16.93
C GLN A 553 22.84 -22.47 -16.28
N VAL A 554 22.39 -21.45 -17.00
CA VAL A 554 22.37 -20.05 -16.54
C VAL A 554 20.95 -19.50 -16.63
N ASP A 555 20.58 -18.69 -15.65
CA ASP A 555 19.35 -17.88 -15.65
C ASP A 555 19.66 -16.42 -15.99
N THR A 556 20.92 -16.01 -15.86
CA THR A 556 21.43 -14.68 -16.20
C THR A 556 22.86 -14.77 -16.73
N VAL A 557 23.20 -13.93 -17.70
CA VAL A 557 24.57 -13.75 -18.22
C VAL A 557 25.02 -12.32 -17.93
N LEU A 558 26.18 -12.17 -17.31
CA LEU A 558 26.86 -10.89 -17.14
C LEU A 558 28.12 -10.85 -18.00
N VAL A 559 28.11 -9.96 -19.00
CA VAL A 559 29.22 -9.73 -19.91
C VAL A 559 30.13 -8.62 -19.36
N CYS A 560 31.34 -8.95 -18.95
CA CYS A 560 32.34 -8.02 -18.45
C CYS A 560 33.35 -7.66 -19.55
N VAL A 561 33.23 -6.44 -20.07
CA VAL A 561 34.11 -5.90 -21.11
C VAL A 561 35.09 -4.92 -20.47
N GLN A 562 36.38 -5.22 -20.56
CA GLN A 562 37.44 -4.25 -20.29
C GLN A 562 37.87 -3.59 -21.60
N SER A 563 37.73 -2.25 -21.68
CA SER A 563 38.16 -1.46 -22.83
C SER A 563 39.70 -1.42 -22.93
N ALA A 564 40.24 -1.62 -24.13
CA ALA A 564 41.68 -1.59 -24.38
C ALA A 564 42.17 -0.16 -24.66
N MET A 565 43.45 0.12 -24.38
CA MET A 565 44.07 1.45 -24.54
C MET A 565 44.09 1.97 -25.99
N THR A 566 43.91 1.07 -26.95
CA THR A 566 44.04 1.25 -28.40
C THR A 566 42.69 1.38 -29.12
N GLN A 567 41.56 1.27 -28.41
CA GLN A 567 40.22 1.38 -29.00
C GLN A 567 39.98 2.78 -29.57
N LEU A 568 39.30 2.82 -30.73
CA LEU A 568 38.87 4.07 -31.35
C LEU A 568 37.65 4.64 -30.60
N PRO A 569 37.46 5.98 -30.62
CA PRO A 569 36.22 6.58 -30.12
C PRO A 569 35.00 5.96 -30.81
N GLY A 570 34.01 5.53 -30.02
CA GLY A 570 32.79 4.87 -30.51
C GLY A 570 32.79 3.33 -30.48
N ASP A 571 33.95 2.66 -30.38
CA ASP A 571 34.04 1.19 -30.44
C ASP A 571 33.21 0.51 -29.33
N ALA A 572 33.29 1.01 -28.11
CA ALA A 572 32.52 0.48 -26.98
C ALA A 572 31.00 0.60 -27.19
N ARG A 573 30.56 1.70 -27.80
CA ARG A 573 29.14 1.93 -28.13
C ARG A 573 28.67 0.96 -29.21
N GLU A 574 29.48 0.77 -30.25
CA GLU A 574 29.16 -0.15 -31.34
C GLU A 574 29.09 -1.59 -30.84
N LEU A 575 30.06 -2.03 -30.03
CA LEU A 575 30.02 -3.35 -29.40
C LEU A 575 28.77 -3.52 -28.52
N ALA A 576 28.43 -2.53 -27.69
CA ALA A 576 27.24 -2.58 -26.86
C ALA A 576 25.94 -2.65 -27.69
N ASN A 577 25.91 -1.98 -28.85
CA ASN A 577 24.77 -2.05 -29.76
C ASN A 577 24.61 -3.45 -30.36
N GLN A 578 25.69 -4.03 -30.89
CA GLN A 578 25.67 -5.35 -31.51
C GLN A 578 25.32 -6.45 -30.48
N LEU A 579 25.89 -6.38 -29.28
CA LEU A 579 25.52 -7.31 -28.19
C LEU A 579 24.04 -7.18 -27.78
N GLY A 580 23.45 -6.00 -27.94
CA GLY A 580 22.03 -5.77 -27.70
C GLY A 580 21.10 -6.49 -28.68
N GLU A 581 21.55 -6.79 -29.89
CA GLU A 581 20.78 -7.59 -30.85
C GLU A 581 20.68 -9.05 -30.38
N ILE A 582 21.76 -9.63 -29.87
CA ILE A 582 21.75 -11.00 -29.31
C ILE A 582 20.90 -11.07 -28.05
N ALA A 583 21.03 -10.08 -27.17
CA ALA A 583 20.27 -10.00 -25.92
C ALA A 583 18.75 -9.88 -26.15
N ALA A 584 18.31 -9.47 -27.35
CA ALA A 584 16.91 -9.38 -27.74
C ALA A 584 16.31 -10.75 -28.16
N ASP A 585 17.14 -11.67 -28.63
CA ASP A 585 16.71 -12.96 -29.21
C ASP A 585 16.73 -14.13 -28.19
N THR A 586 16.92 -13.84 -26.89
CA THR A 586 17.03 -14.85 -25.83
C THR A 586 16.05 -14.61 -24.68
N GLU A 587 15.63 -15.70 -24.03
CA GLU A 587 14.81 -15.66 -22.80
C GLU A 587 15.67 -15.57 -21.53
N VAL A 588 17.00 -15.69 -21.65
CA VAL A 588 17.96 -15.51 -20.55
C VAL A 588 18.23 -14.03 -20.36
N THR A 589 18.23 -13.54 -19.11
CA THR A 589 18.58 -12.14 -18.83
C THR A 589 20.06 -11.88 -19.16
N VAL A 590 20.35 -10.94 -20.05
CA VAL A 590 21.73 -10.55 -20.41
C VAL A 590 22.00 -9.11 -19.97
N LEU A 591 23.07 -8.92 -19.19
CA LEU A 591 23.58 -7.62 -18.78
C LEU A 591 25.02 -7.47 -19.27
N ALA A 592 25.47 -6.24 -19.46
CA ALA A 592 26.88 -5.97 -19.69
C ALA A 592 27.44 -4.93 -18.71
N CYS A 593 28.73 -5.07 -18.42
CA CYS A 593 29.50 -4.10 -17.68
C CYS A 593 30.72 -3.70 -18.50
N PHE A 594 30.86 -2.41 -18.77
CA PHE A 594 31.99 -1.85 -19.49
C PHE A 594 32.89 -1.11 -18.50
N THR A 595 34.10 -1.62 -18.30
CA THR A 595 35.09 -1.11 -17.37
C THR A 595 36.28 -0.48 -18.10
N ALA A 596 36.96 0.46 -17.44
CA ALA A 596 38.14 1.15 -17.96
C ALA A 596 37.93 1.84 -19.33
N VAL A 597 36.71 2.29 -19.62
CA VAL A 597 36.37 3.03 -20.86
C VAL A 597 37.18 4.33 -20.91
N LEU A 598 37.97 4.51 -21.96
CA LEU A 598 38.75 5.74 -22.19
C LEU A 598 38.01 6.78 -23.03
N ASP A 599 37.00 6.36 -23.79
CA ASP A 599 36.17 7.25 -24.61
C ASP A 599 35.25 8.12 -23.74
N GLN A 600 35.53 9.42 -23.69
CA GLN A 600 34.74 10.39 -22.93
C GLN A 600 33.33 10.63 -23.51
N ALA A 601 33.10 10.28 -24.78
CA ALA A 601 31.78 10.38 -25.41
C ALA A 601 30.87 9.20 -25.06
N PHE A 602 31.44 8.08 -24.58
CA PHE A 602 30.69 6.91 -24.16
C PHE A 602 30.44 6.94 -22.65
N THR A 603 29.18 7.02 -22.26
CA THR A 603 28.78 6.82 -20.86
C THR A 603 28.36 5.36 -20.69
N PRO A 604 29.11 4.51 -19.95
CA PRO A 604 28.81 3.09 -19.79
C PRO A 604 27.65 2.86 -18.81
N THR A 605 26.49 3.48 -19.06
CA THR A 605 25.29 3.33 -18.24
C THR A 605 24.07 3.63 -19.08
N GLY A 606 23.17 2.65 -19.21
CA GLY A 606 21.91 2.79 -19.96
C GLY A 606 21.64 1.59 -20.86
N VAL A 607 20.65 1.72 -21.73
CA VAL A 607 20.22 0.68 -22.67
C VAL A 607 20.77 0.96 -24.07
N PHE A 608 21.51 0.00 -24.62
CA PHE A 608 22.16 0.08 -25.94
C PHE A 608 21.59 -0.97 -26.91
N GLY A 609 21.81 -0.81 -28.22
CA GLY A 609 21.32 -1.78 -29.23
C GLY A 609 19.83 -1.68 -29.54
N ALA A 610 19.17 -0.60 -29.12
CA ALA A 610 17.78 -0.36 -29.44
C ALA A 610 17.62 0.11 -30.89
N GLY A 611 17.33 -0.81 -31.82
CA GLY A 611 16.60 -0.42 -33.02
C GLY A 611 15.31 0.29 -32.60
N THR A 612 15.07 1.50 -33.10
CA THR A 612 13.70 2.03 -33.12
C THR A 612 12.82 0.98 -33.77
N TYR A 613 11.63 0.73 -33.20
CA TYR A 613 10.52 -0.03 -33.80
C TYR A 613 10.77 -0.23 -35.29
N ARG A 614 11.24 -1.42 -35.69
CA ARG A 614 11.19 -1.80 -37.09
C ARG A 614 9.72 -1.61 -37.44
N GLU A 615 9.39 -0.68 -38.34
CA GLU A 615 8.04 -0.56 -38.88
C GLU A 615 7.68 -1.94 -39.43
N ARG A 616 7.05 -2.78 -38.60
CA ARG A 616 6.37 -3.98 -39.04
C ARG A 616 5.32 -3.46 -39.99
N THR A 617 5.45 -3.84 -41.26
CA THR A 617 4.45 -3.57 -42.29
C THR A 617 3.05 -3.90 -41.75
N GLU A 618 2.07 -3.04 -42.04
CA GLU A 618 0.68 -3.08 -41.56
C GLU A 618 -0.01 -4.46 -41.61
N ALA A 619 0.51 -5.41 -42.39
CA ALA A 619 0.01 -6.77 -42.52
C ALA A 619 0.27 -7.69 -41.30
N GLU A 620 1.24 -7.41 -40.44
CA GLU A 620 1.55 -8.24 -39.25
C GLU A 620 0.96 -7.68 -37.95
N ALA A 621 0.36 -6.48 -37.97
CA ALA A 621 -0.23 -5.82 -36.80
C ALA A 621 -1.55 -6.46 -36.31
N ALA A 622 -2.04 -7.50 -37.01
CA ALA A 622 -3.31 -8.17 -36.70
C ALA A 622 -3.16 -9.42 -35.80
N GLU A 623 -1.94 -9.92 -35.57
CA GLU A 623 -1.67 -11.01 -34.62
C GLU A 623 -1.00 -10.43 -33.37
N GLU A 624 -1.71 -10.49 -32.24
CA GLU A 624 -1.30 -10.15 -30.86
C GLU A 624 -0.38 -8.94 -30.69
N ILE A 625 -0.92 -7.88 -30.08
CA ILE A 625 -0.17 -6.77 -29.46
C ILE A 625 0.81 -7.38 -28.45
N THR A 626 1.96 -7.83 -28.94
CA THR A 626 2.99 -8.44 -28.11
C THR A 626 3.72 -7.26 -27.51
N LEU A 627 3.50 -7.11 -26.21
CA LEU A 627 4.02 -6.16 -25.21
C LEU A 627 5.57 -6.13 -25.14
N SER A 628 6.26 -6.16 -26.28
CA SER A 628 7.71 -6.29 -26.37
C SER A 628 8.36 -5.14 -25.61
N ALA A 629 9.08 -5.52 -24.57
CA ALA A 629 10.06 -4.71 -23.89
C ALA A 629 10.91 -3.97 -24.93
N GLN A 630 11.31 -2.75 -24.63
CA GLN A 630 12.28 -2.06 -25.48
C GLN A 630 13.44 -3.02 -25.78
N HIS A 631 13.79 -3.28 -27.04
CA HIS A 631 14.97 -4.09 -27.31
C HIS A 631 16.24 -3.37 -26.85
N GLY A 632 17.19 -4.12 -26.29
CA GLY A 632 18.52 -3.63 -25.99
C GLY A 632 19.23 -4.33 -24.84
N LEU A 633 20.47 -3.92 -24.62
CA LEU A 633 21.38 -4.40 -23.60
C LEU A 633 21.50 -3.36 -22.47
N PRO A 634 21.14 -3.71 -21.23
CA PRO A 634 21.40 -2.87 -20.07
C PRO A 634 22.90 -2.91 -19.73
N VAL A 635 23.56 -1.77 -19.88
CA VAL A 635 24.99 -1.57 -19.61
C VAL A 635 25.19 -0.87 -18.27
N PHE A 636 26.17 -1.35 -17.52
CA PHE A 636 26.60 -0.83 -16.22
C PHE A 636 28.06 -0.40 -16.25
N SER A 637 28.38 0.59 -15.42
CA SER A 637 29.75 1.10 -15.29
C SER A 637 30.58 0.29 -14.31
N THR A 638 29.95 -0.48 -13.42
CA THR A 638 30.63 -1.37 -12.47
C THR A 638 29.92 -2.71 -12.34
N PRO A 639 30.66 -3.82 -12.14
CA PRO A 639 30.05 -5.13 -11.97
C PRO A 639 29.20 -5.24 -10.71
N GLU A 640 29.57 -4.56 -9.62
CA GLU A 640 28.85 -4.60 -8.34
C GLU A 640 27.43 -4.04 -8.48
N SER A 641 27.27 -2.99 -9.29
CA SER A 641 25.96 -2.40 -9.59
C SER A 641 25.08 -3.38 -10.36
N ALA A 642 25.65 -4.06 -11.36
CA ALA A 642 24.95 -5.09 -12.12
C ALA A 642 24.55 -6.30 -11.23
N LEU A 643 25.49 -6.83 -10.45
CA LEU A 643 25.25 -7.97 -9.54
C LEU A 643 24.19 -7.65 -8.50
N LYS A 644 24.17 -6.43 -7.96
CA LYS A 644 23.15 -5.98 -7.00
C LYS A 644 21.76 -6.02 -7.62
N VAL A 645 21.60 -5.54 -8.85
CA VAL A 645 20.33 -5.60 -9.60
C VAL A 645 19.93 -7.05 -9.88
N ILE A 646 20.86 -7.89 -10.33
CA ILE A 646 20.60 -9.33 -10.57
C ILE A 646 20.09 -10.00 -9.29
N ALA A 647 20.77 -9.80 -8.17
CA ALA A 647 20.37 -10.37 -6.88
C ALA A 647 19.01 -9.85 -6.36
N GLN A 648 18.67 -8.58 -6.64
CA GLN A 648 17.34 -8.05 -6.32
C GLN A 648 16.24 -8.68 -7.17
N LEU A 649 16.45 -8.76 -8.49
CA LEU A 649 15.47 -9.32 -9.40
C LEU A 649 15.29 -10.83 -9.19
N THR A 650 16.37 -11.55 -8.85
CA THR A 650 16.32 -12.97 -8.47
C THR A 650 15.49 -13.19 -7.19
N ARG A 651 15.67 -12.35 -6.16
CA ARG A 651 14.85 -12.40 -4.94
C ARG A 651 13.39 -12.08 -5.22
N TYR A 652 13.13 -11.11 -6.08
CA TYR A 652 11.78 -10.79 -6.54
C TYR A 652 11.15 -11.96 -7.30
N GLN A 653 11.90 -12.62 -8.19
CA GLN A 653 11.42 -13.80 -8.91
C GLN A 653 11.06 -14.93 -7.94
N ALA A 654 11.94 -15.23 -6.98
CA ALA A 654 11.67 -16.22 -5.95
C ALA A 654 10.45 -15.87 -5.10
N TRP A 655 10.24 -14.59 -4.78
CA TRP A 655 9.02 -14.13 -4.11
C TRP A 655 7.78 -14.33 -4.98
N ARG A 656 7.87 -14.00 -6.28
CA ARG A 656 6.76 -14.11 -7.23
C ARG A 656 6.31 -15.56 -7.44
N ASP A 657 7.26 -16.48 -7.48
CA ASP A 657 7.01 -17.92 -7.69
C ASP A 657 6.60 -18.65 -6.40
N ALA A 658 6.88 -18.08 -5.23
CA ALA A 658 6.54 -18.68 -3.94
C ALA A 658 5.02 -18.73 -3.71
N ASP A 659 4.54 -19.81 -3.08
CA ASP A 659 3.19 -19.88 -2.54
C ASP A 659 3.02 -18.82 -1.45
N GLN A 660 2.06 -17.93 -1.68
CA GLN A 660 1.79 -16.78 -0.84
C GLN A 660 0.94 -17.13 0.38
N GLY A 661 0.61 -18.42 0.56
CA GLY A 661 -0.13 -18.93 1.68
C GLY A 661 -1.61 -18.55 1.66
N LYS A 662 -2.32 -19.02 2.67
CA LYS A 662 -3.75 -18.75 2.87
C LYS A 662 -3.95 -17.69 3.94
N GLU A 663 -5.10 -17.03 3.87
CA GLU A 663 -5.58 -16.20 4.97
C GLU A 663 -5.70 -17.04 6.26
N LEU A 664 -5.44 -16.40 7.40
CA LEU A 664 -5.49 -17.05 8.69
C LEU A 664 -6.95 -17.12 9.17
N GLU A 665 -7.48 -18.33 9.30
CA GLU A 665 -8.84 -18.58 9.78
C GLU A 665 -8.80 -19.50 10.99
N TYR A 666 -9.45 -19.07 12.08
CA TYR A 666 -9.63 -19.84 13.30
C TYR A 666 -11.11 -19.82 13.68
N SER A 667 -11.68 -20.99 13.95
CA SER A 667 -13.12 -21.17 14.19
C SER A 667 -13.54 -20.92 15.65
N ASP A 668 -12.58 -20.85 16.56
CA ASP A 668 -12.75 -20.79 18.01
C ASP A 668 -12.58 -19.36 18.58
N LEU A 669 -12.59 -18.34 17.72
CA LEU A 669 -12.44 -16.93 18.14
C LEU A 669 -13.77 -16.34 18.60
N ASP A 670 -13.80 -15.74 19.78
CA ASP A 670 -14.92 -14.95 20.30
C ASP A 670 -14.64 -13.44 20.15
N ARG A 671 -14.68 -12.98 18.89
CA ARG A 671 -14.44 -11.56 18.55
C ARG A 671 -15.42 -10.62 19.23
N HIS A 672 -16.68 -11.04 19.37
CA HIS A 672 -17.73 -10.22 19.95
C HIS A 672 -17.46 -9.95 21.43
N ARG A 673 -17.16 -10.99 22.20
CA ARG A 673 -16.79 -10.83 23.62
C ARG A 673 -15.57 -9.92 23.76
N ALA A 674 -14.55 -10.09 22.92
CA ALA A 674 -13.35 -9.27 22.98
C ALA A 674 -13.63 -7.78 22.72
N VAL A 675 -14.48 -7.46 21.74
CA VAL A 675 -14.91 -6.08 21.46
C VAL A 675 -15.68 -5.48 22.64
N ASP A 676 -16.60 -6.25 23.24
CA ASP A 676 -17.37 -5.78 24.40
C ASP A 676 -16.45 -5.46 25.58
N LEU A 677 -15.52 -6.36 25.93
CA LEU A 677 -14.54 -6.19 27.01
C LEU A 677 -13.67 -4.93 26.80
N VAL A 678 -13.09 -4.80 25.61
CA VAL A 678 -12.22 -3.67 25.30
C VAL A 678 -13.00 -2.36 25.26
N THR A 679 -14.24 -2.36 24.77
CA THR A 679 -15.09 -1.17 24.73
C THR A 679 -15.50 -0.72 26.13
N GLU A 680 -15.74 -1.67 27.03
CA GLU A 680 -16.01 -1.40 28.45
C GLU A 680 -14.77 -0.81 29.13
N TRP A 681 -13.63 -1.50 29.09
CA TRP A 681 -12.41 -1.09 29.79
C TRP A 681 -11.77 0.18 29.20
N ALA A 682 -11.81 0.38 27.88
CA ALA A 682 -11.23 1.56 27.26
C ALA A 682 -11.96 2.87 27.61
N GLN A 683 -13.18 2.82 28.17
CA GLN A 683 -13.86 4.02 28.69
C GLN A 683 -13.13 4.63 29.89
N GLU A 684 -12.35 3.84 30.62
CA GLU A 684 -11.54 4.31 31.74
C GLU A 684 -10.30 5.10 31.29
N ALA A 685 -9.89 4.95 30.01
CA ALA A 685 -8.77 5.69 29.45
C ALA A 685 -9.17 7.13 29.10
N VAL A 686 -8.61 8.10 29.81
CA VAL A 686 -8.85 9.54 29.59
C VAL A 686 -7.77 10.13 28.68
N GLY A 687 -8.19 10.81 27.61
CA GLY A 687 -7.28 11.57 26.75
C GLY A 687 -6.29 10.70 25.98
N THR A 688 -4.99 10.83 26.28
CA THR A 688 -3.88 10.08 25.65
C THR A 688 -3.26 9.04 26.58
N ASP A 689 -3.86 8.81 27.75
CA ASP A 689 -3.33 7.87 28.73
C ASP A 689 -3.54 6.42 28.24
N LEU A 690 -2.56 5.57 28.58
CA LEU A 690 -2.62 4.14 28.31
C LEU A 690 -3.10 3.41 29.56
N LEU A 691 -4.13 2.58 29.42
CA LEU A 691 -4.61 1.71 30.47
C LEU A 691 -3.88 0.36 30.39
N ALA A 692 -3.09 0.02 31.40
CA ALA A 692 -2.51 -1.31 31.52
C ALA A 692 -3.56 -2.26 32.13
N LEU A 693 -3.87 -3.35 31.42
CA LEU A 693 -4.77 -4.37 31.95
C LEU A 693 -4.08 -5.18 33.04
N ASP A 694 -4.85 -5.59 34.05
CA ASP A 694 -4.35 -6.55 35.04
C ASP A 694 -4.21 -7.96 34.42
N GLN A 695 -3.70 -8.90 35.21
CA GLN A 695 -3.45 -10.26 34.74
C GLN A 695 -4.73 -11.02 34.37
N HIS A 696 -5.83 -10.80 35.10
CA HIS A 696 -7.09 -11.48 34.85
C HIS A 696 -7.74 -10.96 33.57
N GLN A 697 -7.82 -9.63 33.44
CA GLN A 697 -8.31 -8.95 32.23
C GLN A 697 -7.48 -9.33 31.00
N THR A 698 -6.14 -9.38 31.14
CA THR A 698 -5.23 -9.80 30.07
C THR A 698 -5.51 -11.25 29.63
N ALA A 699 -5.64 -12.17 30.58
CA ALA A 699 -5.93 -13.57 30.26
C ALA A 699 -7.31 -13.75 29.63
N GLU A 700 -8.34 -13.04 30.12
CA GLU A 700 -9.70 -13.09 29.56
C GLU A 700 -9.74 -12.60 28.11
N LEU A 701 -9.08 -11.48 27.81
CA LEU A 701 -9.01 -10.95 26.45
C LEU A 701 -8.26 -11.88 25.50
N LEU A 702 -7.11 -12.41 25.92
CA LEU A 702 -6.30 -13.32 25.10
C LEU A 702 -7.01 -14.66 24.86
N ALA A 703 -7.78 -15.15 25.84
CA ALA A 703 -8.59 -16.36 25.71
C ALA A 703 -9.68 -16.22 24.64
N CYS A 704 -10.21 -15.02 24.41
CA CYS A 704 -11.16 -14.77 23.30
C CYS A 704 -10.55 -15.06 21.92
N TYR A 705 -9.22 -15.04 21.79
CA TYR A 705 -8.51 -15.39 20.56
C TYR A 705 -7.84 -16.77 20.62
N GLY A 706 -8.12 -17.58 21.65
CA GLY A 706 -7.53 -18.90 21.86
C GLY A 706 -6.07 -18.86 22.33
N ILE A 707 -5.61 -17.74 22.90
CA ILE A 707 -4.25 -17.60 23.45
C ILE A 707 -4.32 -17.79 24.96
N SER A 708 -3.76 -18.89 25.46
CA SER A 708 -3.69 -19.17 26.90
C SER A 708 -2.39 -18.65 27.52
N VAL A 709 -2.53 -17.87 28.58
CA VAL A 709 -1.41 -17.41 29.42
C VAL A 709 -1.29 -18.34 30.63
N LEU A 710 -0.05 -18.73 30.98
CA LEU A 710 0.19 -19.62 32.10
C LEU A 710 -0.18 -18.95 33.43
N GLU A 711 -1.07 -19.58 34.18
CA GLU A 711 -1.61 -19.03 35.43
C GLU A 711 -0.50 -18.80 36.47
N SER A 712 -0.40 -17.58 36.99
CA SER A 712 0.39 -17.27 38.20
C SER A 712 -0.52 -16.72 39.29
N ARG A 713 -0.12 -16.94 40.54
CA ARG A 713 -0.86 -16.50 41.72
C ARG A 713 0.04 -15.72 42.66
N GLY A 714 -0.33 -14.48 42.91
CA GLY A 714 0.28 -13.66 43.95
C GLY A 714 -0.05 -14.22 45.34
N PHE A 715 0.87 -14.04 46.29
CA PHE A 715 0.67 -14.47 47.67
C PHE A 715 1.34 -13.51 48.66
N SER A 716 0.80 -13.45 49.88
CA SER A 716 1.35 -12.66 50.98
C SER A 716 2.12 -13.53 51.99
N THR A 717 1.74 -14.80 52.15
CA THR A 717 2.38 -15.73 53.09
C THR A 717 2.96 -16.97 52.40
N ALA A 718 3.95 -17.62 53.02
CA ALA A 718 4.55 -18.83 52.45
C ALA A 718 3.55 -20.00 52.40
N ASP A 719 2.56 -20.04 53.29
CA ASP A 719 1.51 -21.07 53.26
C ASP A 719 0.48 -20.80 52.16
N GLU A 720 0.13 -19.54 51.87
CA GLU A 720 -0.62 -19.18 50.67
C GLU A 720 0.12 -19.59 49.38
N ALA A 721 1.45 -19.39 49.34
CA ALA A 721 2.27 -19.83 48.22
C ALA A 721 2.21 -21.35 48.01
N VAL A 722 2.23 -22.12 49.09
CA VAL A 722 2.13 -23.59 49.06
C VAL A 722 0.74 -24.03 48.62
N ALA A 723 -0.33 -23.45 49.16
CA ALA A 723 -1.69 -23.76 48.74
C ALA A 723 -1.90 -23.47 47.24
N ALA A 724 -1.38 -22.32 46.77
CA ALA A 724 -1.38 -21.99 45.34
C ALA A 724 -0.57 -23.00 44.51
N ALA A 725 0.61 -23.42 44.97
CA ALA A 725 1.44 -24.41 44.29
C ALA A 725 0.80 -25.80 44.23
N GLU A 726 0.06 -26.22 45.26
CA GLU A 726 -0.66 -27.49 45.29
C GLU A 726 -1.81 -27.52 44.28
N GLU A 727 -2.48 -26.39 44.06
CA GLU A 727 -3.51 -26.25 43.02
C GLU A 727 -2.92 -26.15 41.61
N LEU A 728 -1.82 -25.41 41.45
CA LEU A 728 -1.11 -25.25 40.16
C LEU A 728 -0.35 -26.51 39.72
N GLY A 729 0.06 -27.34 40.68
CA GLY A 729 0.87 -28.55 40.49
C GLY A 729 2.38 -28.26 40.44
N PHE A 730 3.16 -29.11 41.12
CA PHE A 730 4.62 -29.07 41.08
C PHE A 730 5.18 -29.76 39.81
N PRO A 731 6.34 -29.31 39.27
CA PRO A 731 7.20 -28.25 39.78
C PRO A 731 6.70 -26.84 39.46
N VAL A 732 6.98 -25.90 40.37
CA VAL A 732 6.61 -24.47 40.25
C VAL A 732 7.84 -23.56 40.17
N ALA A 733 7.63 -22.37 39.65
CA ALA A 733 8.56 -21.25 39.68
C ALA A 733 8.06 -20.19 40.68
N LEU A 734 9.01 -19.58 41.39
CA LEU A 734 8.76 -18.45 42.28
C LEU A 734 9.39 -17.19 41.64
N LYS A 735 8.60 -16.13 41.47
CA LYS A 735 9.02 -14.90 40.78
C LYS A 735 8.66 -13.65 41.58
N ALA A 736 9.46 -12.61 41.42
CA ALA A 736 9.11 -11.26 41.89
C ALA A 736 8.14 -10.62 40.90
N VAL A 737 7.17 -9.85 41.41
CA VAL A 737 6.18 -9.14 40.58
C VAL A 737 6.76 -7.86 39.96
N ASP A 738 7.75 -7.26 40.61
CA ASP A 738 8.42 -6.04 40.15
C ASP A 738 9.01 -6.19 38.73
N ALA A 739 8.65 -5.28 37.83
CA ALA A 739 9.02 -5.33 36.41
C ALA A 739 10.54 -5.36 36.15
N ASN A 740 11.35 -4.79 37.05
CA ASN A 740 12.81 -4.75 36.91
C ASN A 740 13.49 -6.04 37.42
N LEU A 741 12.79 -6.83 38.25
CA LEU A 741 13.34 -8.01 38.91
C LEU A 741 12.77 -9.33 38.36
N ARG A 742 11.53 -9.33 37.85
CA ARG A 742 10.74 -10.51 37.44
C ARG A 742 11.40 -11.41 36.39
N HIS A 743 12.40 -10.92 35.66
CA HIS A 743 13.15 -11.68 34.64
C HIS A 743 14.65 -11.85 34.96
N ARG A 744 15.10 -11.40 36.14
CA ARG A 744 16.53 -11.32 36.50
C ARG A 744 16.93 -12.45 37.45
N LEU A 745 17.23 -13.63 36.90
CA LEU A 745 17.77 -14.76 37.67
C LEU A 745 19.08 -14.38 38.38
N ASP A 746 19.90 -13.56 37.74
CA ASP A 746 21.19 -13.06 38.25
C ASP A 746 21.03 -12.14 39.48
N LEU A 747 19.89 -11.46 39.62
CA LEU A 747 19.57 -10.63 40.79
C LEU A 747 18.80 -11.37 41.88
N GLY A 748 18.44 -12.63 41.64
CA GLY A 748 17.63 -13.45 42.53
C GLY A 748 16.11 -13.21 42.43
N GLY A 749 15.66 -12.54 41.36
CA GLY A 749 14.24 -12.23 41.12
C GLY A 749 13.41 -13.42 40.60
N VAL A 750 14.03 -14.57 40.35
CA VAL A 750 13.38 -15.80 39.87
C VAL A 750 14.06 -17.03 40.49
N ARG A 751 13.26 -17.98 40.97
CA ARG A 751 13.67 -19.34 41.37
C ARG A 751 12.86 -20.35 40.57
N LEU A 752 13.55 -21.30 39.94
CA LEU A 752 12.95 -22.32 39.06
C LEU A 752 13.08 -23.71 39.69
N ASN A 753 12.27 -24.64 39.19
CA ASN A 753 12.33 -26.06 39.51
C ASN A 753 12.13 -26.38 41.00
N ILE A 754 11.14 -25.74 41.62
CA ILE A 754 10.73 -26.03 42.98
C ILE A 754 9.77 -27.22 42.93
N VAL A 755 10.16 -28.35 43.50
CA VAL A 755 9.48 -29.65 43.30
C VAL A 755 8.53 -30.05 44.44
N ASP A 756 8.59 -29.36 45.58
CA ASP A 756 7.77 -29.66 46.76
C ASP A 756 7.53 -28.42 47.66
N ALA A 757 6.60 -28.56 48.60
CA ALA A 757 6.17 -27.50 49.51
C ALA A 757 7.25 -27.06 50.51
N GLU A 758 8.16 -27.96 50.93
CA GLU A 758 9.25 -27.62 51.85
C GLU A 758 10.27 -26.72 51.16
N SER A 759 10.69 -27.13 49.96
CA SER A 759 11.57 -26.37 49.09
C SER A 759 10.97 -24.99 48.75
N LEU A 760 9.66 -24.91 48.50
CA LEU A 760 8.99 -23.64 48.23
C LEU A 760 9.09 -22.68 49.40
N ARG A 761 8.79 -23.11 50.64
CA ARG A 761 8.91 -22.26 51.83
C ARG A 761 10.34 -21.73 52.02
N GLY A 762 11.34 -22.60 51.84
CA GLY A 762 12.75 -22.21 51.90
C GLY A 762 13.12 -21.17 50.84
N ASN A 763 12.68 -21.38 49.59
CA ASN A 763 12.91 -20.44 48.49
C ASN A 763 12.22 -19.09 48.71
N VAL A 764 10.99 -19.07 49.24
CA VAL A 764 10.27 -17.82 49.58
C VAL A 764 11.03 -17.01 50.62
N ALA A 765 11.47 -17.64 51.71
CA ALA A 765 12.23 -16.96 52.76
C ALA A 765 13.55 -16.39 52.22
N GLN A 766 14.31 -17.21 51.50
CA GLN A 766 15.60 -16.80 50.94
C GLN A 766 15.44 -15.69 49.89
N MET A 767 14.43 -15.79 49.03
CA MET A 767 14.20 -14.80 47.98
C MET A 767 13.79 -13.44 48.57
N ARG A 768 12.93 -13.41 49.61
CA ARG A 768 12.60 -12.17 50.32
C ARG A 768 13.82 -11.51 50.94
N GLU A 769 14.70 -12.30 51.56
CA GLU A 769 15.96 -11.80 52.12
C GLU A 769 16.86 -11.18 51.03
N VAL A 770 17.09 -11.90 49.94
CA VAL A 770 17.92 -11.44 48.81
C VAL A 770 17.37 -10.17 48.16
N LEU A 771 16.05 -10.05 48.05
CA LEU A 771 15.39 -8.93 47.39
C LEU A 771 15.21 -7.70 48.30
N THR A 772 15.43 -7.82 49.61
CA THR A 772 15.29 -6.71 50.58
C THR A 772 16.10 -5.47 50.17
N ARG A 773 17.27 -5.66 49.54
CA ARG A 773 18.13 -4.58 49.01
C ARG A 773 17.52 -3.79 47.84
N TYR A 774 16.51 -4.34 47.19
CA TYR A 774 15.77 -3.72 46.08
C TYR A 774 14.34 -3.29 46.49
N GLY A 775 14.00 -3.42 47.79
CA GLY A 775 12.65 -3.18 48.33
C GLY A 775 12.02 -4.47 48.88
N SER A 776 10.71 -4.48 49.05
CA SER A 776 9.94 -5.68 49.41
C SER A 776 8.93 -5.98 48.30
N PRO A 777 9.40 -6.44 47.12
CA PRO A 777 8.52 -6.69 46.00
C PRO A 777 7.56 -7.83 46.33
N GLU A 778 6.34 -7.73 45.83
CA GLU A 778 5.38 -8.82 45.86
C GLU A 778 5.93 -10.03 45.10
N LEU A 779 5.52 -11.23 45.52
CA LEU A 779 5.97 -12.49 44.92
C LEU A 779 4.76 -13.27 44.40
N GLU A 780 5.01 -14.07 43.37
CA GLU A 780 4.02 -14.96 42.77
C GLU A 780 4.58 -16.38 42.59
N VAL A 781 3.69 -17.36 42.66
CA VAL A 781 3.99 -18.74 42.24
C VAL A 781 3.33 -19.01 40.89
N GLN A 782 4.05 -19.66 40.00
CA GLN A 782 3.57 -20.05 38.67
C GLN A 782 3.95 -21.51 38.39
N SER A 783 3.10 -22.26 37.67
CA SER A 783 3.46 -23.57 37.16
C SER A 783 4.67 -23.49 36.21
N MET A 784 5.44 -24.57 36.09
CA MET A 784 6.55 -24.62 35.12
C MET A 784 6.08 -25.17 33.77
N ALA A 785 6.30 -24.38 32.72
CA ALA A 785 6.21 -24.88 31.35
C ALA A 785 7.40 -25.82 31.02
N PRO A 786 7.24 -26.76 30.06
CA PRO A 786 8.33 -27.58 29.57
C PRO A 786 9.52 -26.74 29.07
N ALA A 787 10.74 -27.21 29.31
CA ALA A 787 11.94 -26.50 28.87
C ALA A 787 11.96 -26.34 27.34
N GLY A 788 12.32 -25.14 26.88
CA GLY A 788 12.27 -24.79 25.46
C GLY A 788 13.02 -23.50 25.15
N GLN A 789 12.95 -23.08 23.89
CA GLN A 789 13.54 -21.83 23.43
C GLN A 789 12.61 -20.65 23.78
N GLY A 790 13.13 -19.69 24.53
CA GLY A 790 12.43 -18.43 24.77
C GLY A 790 12.36 -17.58 23.50
N CYS A 791 11.16 -17.15 23.16
CA CYS A 791 10.85 -16.21 22.09
C CYS A 791 10.19 -14.97 22.68
N THR A 792 10.43 -13.82 22.07
CA THR A 792 9.78 -12.55 22.42
C THR A 792 8.84 -12.16 21.30
N VAL A 793 7.60 -11.87 21.64
CA VAL A 793 6.58 -11.41 20.70
C VAL A 793 6.05 -10.07 21.16
N VAL A 794 5.95 -9.10 20.25
CA VAL A 794 5.37 -7.80 20.55
C VAL A 794 4.42 -7.41 19.43
N ALA A 795 3.17 -7.08 19.76
CA ALA A 795 2.28 -6.37 18.85
C ALA A 795 2.14 -4.93 19.31
N VAL A 796 2.20 -3.97 18.38
CA VAL A 796 1.95 -2.54 18.64
C VAL A 796 0.99 -1.98 17.61
N GLU A 797 0.13 -1.05 18.02
CA GLU A 797 -0.68 -0.25 17.10
C GLU A 797 0.09 1.02 16.72
N ASP A 798 0.54 1.08 15.46
CA ASP A 798 1.22 2.24 14.90
C ASP A 798 0.23 3.25 14.30
N PRO A 799 0.38 4.56 14.53
CA PRO A 799 -0.54 5.56 13.99
C PRO A 799 -0.63 5.60 12.45
N LEU A 800 0.42 5.20 11.73
CA LEU A 800 0.49 5.21 10.27
C LEU A 800 0.25 3.82 9.68
N LEU A 801 0.91 2.78 10.20
CA LEU A 801 0.87 1.42 9.64
C LEU A 801 -0.30 0.58 10.16
N GLY A 802 -0.91 0.97 11.28
CA GLY A 802 -1.82 0.13 12.05
C GLY A 802 -1.05 -0.94 12.84
N PRO A 803 -1.56 -2.16 12.96
CA PRO A 803 -0.91 -3.18 13.79
C PRO A 803 0.44 -3.59 13.21
N VAL A 804 1.42 -3.80 14.08
CA VAL A 804 2.75 -4.33 13.73
C VAL A 804 3.08 -5.45 14.71
N VAL A 805 3.26 -6.66 14.19
CA VAL A 805 3.66 -7.83 14.99
C VAL A 805 5.15 -8.06 14.80
N SER A 806 5.88 -8.18 15.91
CA SER A 806 7.31 -8.35 15.97
C SER A 806 7.65 -9.67 16.64
N PHE A 807 8.60 -10.41 16.07
CA PHE A 807 9.06 -11.70 16.59
C PHE A 807 10.58 -11.75 16.61
N GLY A 808 11.13 -12.40 17.64
CA GLY A 808 12.54 -12.68 17.75
C GLY A 808 12.84 -13.68 18.87
N ILE A 809 14.08 -14.13 18.93
CA ILE A 809 14.54 -15.05 19.98
C ILE A 809 14.96 -14.24 21.21
N SER A 810 14.41 -14.56 22.38
CA SER A 810 14.63 -13.80 23.62
C SER A 810 16.13 -13.71 24.01
N GLY A 811 16.51 -12.61 24.67
CA GLY A 811 17.87 -12.32 25.14
C GLY A 811 18.63 -11.34 24.24
N ASP A 812 19.96 -11.38 24.29
CA ASP A 812 20.86 -10.43 23.61
C ASP A 812 20.61 -10.30 22.09
N ALA A 813 20.09 -11.34 21.45
CA ALA A 813 19.74 -11.30 20.03
C ALA A 813 18.74 -10.16 19.75
N VAL A 814 17.67 -10.07 20.53
CA VAL A 814 16.67 -9.01 20.36
C VAL A 814 17.02 -7.72 21.11
N GLU A 815 17.71 -7.81 22.25
CA GLU A 815 18.02 -6.65 23.10
C GLU A 815 19.24 -5.84 22.65
N LEU A 816 20.28 -6.49 22.12
CA LEU A 816 21.55 -5.86 21.74
C LEU A 816 21.79 -5.86 20.23
N LEU A 817 21.42 -6.95 19.54
CA LEU A 817 21.68 -7.10 18.10
C LEU A 817 20.52 -6.67 17.22
N HIS A 818 19.38 -6.30 17.84
CA HIS A 818 18.14 -5.95 17.14
C HIS A 818 17.71 -7.00 16.12
N ASP A 819 17.90 -8.28 16.43
CA ASP A 819 17.54 -9.43 15.59
C ASP A 819 16.03 -9.71 15.66
N TRP A 820 15.28 -8.80 15.07
CA TRP A 820 13.83 -8.82 14.97
C TRP A 820 13.37 -9.05 13.54
N VAL A 821 12.19 -9.65 13.42
CA VAL A 821 11.36 -9.50 12.23
C VAL A 821 10.09 -8.75 12.61
N HIS A 822 9.66 -7.83 11.75
CA HIS A 822 8.45 -7.03 11.91
C HIS A 822 7.51 -7.33 10.75
N MET A 823 6.22 -7.49 11.00
CA MET A 823 5.24 -7.86 9.98
C MET A 823 3.95 -7.05 10.19
N VAL A 824 3.33 -6.57 9.12
CA VAL A 824 2.09 -5.77 9.19
C VAL A 824 0.88 -6.64 8.82
N PRO A 825 -0.08 -6.88 9.73
CA PRO A 825 -1.31 -7.62 9.43
C PRO A 825 -2.21 -6.94 8.37
N PRO A 826 -3.05 -7.73 7.66
CA PRO A 826 -3.31 -9.16 7.86
C PRO A 826 -2.16 -10.04 7.35
N LEU A 827 -1.77 -11.04 8.14
CA LEU A 827 -0.74 -12.01 7.78
C LEU A 827 -1.35 -13.25 7.12
N THR A 828 -0.55 -13.94 6.30
CA THR A 828 -0.88 -15.25 5.73
C THR A 828 -0.08 -16.37 6.38
N SER A 829 -0.44 -17.62 6.11
CA SER A 829 0.33 -18.79 6.55
C SER A 829 1.79 -18.77 6.05
N ALA A 830 2.04 -18.22 4.86
CA ALA A 830 3.39 -18.06 4.31
C ALA A 830 4.17 -16.93 5.01
N ASP A 831 3.48 -15.85 5.38
CA ASP A 831 4.09 -14.78 6.16
C ASP A 831 4.52 -15.27 7.55
N LEU A 832 3.74 -16.14 8.20
CA LEU A 832 4.13 -16.79 9.46
C LEU A 832 5.34 -17.70 9.30
N GLU A 833 5.42 -18.49 8.22
CA GLU A 833 6.59 -19.34 7.92
C GLU A 833 7.86 -18.51 7.71
N ARG A 834 7.73 -17.36 7.03
CA ARG A 834 8.83 -16.41 6.86
C ARG A 834 9.23 -15.81 8.20
N MET A 835 8.26 -15.35 8.98
CA MET A 835 8.47 -14.68 10.27
C MET A 835 9.27 -15.54 11.25
N VAL A 836 8.98 -16.84 11.36
CA VAL A 836 9.72 -17.73 12.28
C VAL A 836 11.12 -18.10 11.80
N ARG A 837 11.47 -17.83 10.53
CA ARG A 837 12.78 -18.15 9.93
C ARG A 837 13.70 -16.94 9.75
N THR A 838 13.14 -15.74 9.63
CA THR A 838 13.90 -14.52 9.31
C THR A 838 14.93 -14.13 10.38
N PRO A 839 14.64 -14.17 11.70
CA PRO A 839 15.63 -13.82 12.71
C PRO A 839 16.88 -14.71 12.57
N ARG A 840 18.07 -14.13 12.64
CA ARG A 840 19.33 -14.87 12.47
C ARG A 840 19.49 -15.93 13.56
N ALA A 841 19.01 -15.65 14.78
CA ALA A 841 18.98 -16.57 15.89
C ALA A 841 17.90 -17.66 15.77
N ALA A 842 16.99 -17.59 14.78
CA ALA A 842 15.92 -18.58 14.58
C ALA A 842 16.44 -19.99 14.33
N ALA A 843 17.70 -20.16 13.91
CA ALA A 843 18.37 -21.46 13.83
C ALA A 843 18.21 -22.28 15.12
N LYS A 844 18.09 -21.64 16.30
CA LYS A 844 17.83 -22.30 17.58
C LYS A 844 16.47 -23.02 17.64
N LEU A 845 15.47 -22.54 16.92
CA LEU A 845 14.15 -23.17 16.85
C LEU A 845 14.15 -24.45 16.00
N PHE A 846 15.07 -24.55 15.04
CA PHE A 846 15.19 -25.70 14.13
C PHE A 846 16.23 -26.74 14.57
N GLY A 847 16.77 -26.58 15.79
CA GLY A 847 17.81 -27.42 16.36
C GLY A 847 19.22 -26.84 16.15
N TYR A 848 19.88 -26.49 17.25
CA TYR A 848 21.24 -25.95 17.24
C TYR A 848 22.00 -26.44 18.48
N GLY A 849 23.27 -26.80 18.32
CA GLY A 849 24.14 -27.16 19.46
C GLY A 849 23.64 -28.35 20.30
N GLY A 850 22.92 -29.30 19.69
CA GLY A 850 22.34 -30.47 20.37
C GLY A 850 20.92 -30.25 20.91
N LEU A 851 20.36 -29.04 20.80
CA LEU A 851 18.94 -28.79 21.06
C LEU A 851 18.09 -29.46 19.97
N ARG A 852 16.95 -30.00 20.38
CA ARG A 852 15.94 -30.52 19.45
C ARG A 852 15.14 -29.36 18.83
N PRO A 853 14.56 -29.56 17.64
CA PRO A 853 13.63 -28.59 17.07
C PRO A 853 12.46 -28.30 18.02
N ALA A 854 12.04 -27.05 18.10
CA ALA A 854 10.87 -26.62 18.85
C ALA A 854 9.58 -26.83 18.04
N ASP A 855 8.43 -26.77 18.70
CA ASP A 855 7.11 -26.77 18.06
C ASP A 855 6.87 -25.47 17.27
N ILE A 856 7.37 -25.45 16.03
CA ILE A 856 7.19 -24.33 15.10
C ILE A 856 5.70 -24.12 14.77
N HIS A 857 4.90 -25.18 14.80
CA HIS A 857 3.48 -25.07 14.49
C HIS A 857 2.76 -24.26 15.57
N GLY A 858 2.96 -24.59 16.84
CA GLY A 858 2.42 -23.85 17.98
C GLY A 858 2.90 -22.39 18.01
N VAL A 859 4.16 -22.11 17.65
CA VAL A 859 4.67 -20.72 17.58
C VAL A 859 3.91 -19.94 16.51
N LYS A 860 3.73 -20.53 15.32
CA LYS A 860 2.96 -19.90 14.24
C LYS A 860 1.50 -19.71 14.63
N GLU A 861 0.90 -20.64 15.34
CA GLU A 861 -0.49 -20.52 15.80
C GLU A 861 -0.68 -19.33 16.73
N VAL A 862 0.19 -19.16 17.74
CA VAL A 862 0.14 -18.00 18.65
C VAL A 862 0.37 -16.68 17.90
N LEU A 863 1.34 -16.65 16.97
CA LEU A 863 1.60 -15.46 16.15
C LEU A 863 0.42 -15.11 15.25
N GLY A 864 -0.23 -16.10 14.65
CA GLY A 864 -1.40 -15.91 13.79
C GLY A 864 -2.61 -15.38 14.57
N ARG A 865 -2.90 -15.96 15.74
CA ARG A 865 -3.98 -15.50 16.63
C ARG A 865 -3.72 -14.07 17.13
N LEU A 866 -2.48 -13.76 17.53
CA LEU A 866 -2.10 -12.41 17.95
C LEU A 866 -2.22 -11.41 16.79
N SER A 867 -1.85 -11.80 15.58
CA SER A 867 -2.00 -10.97 14.39
C SER A 867 -3.47 -10.62 14.11
N ILE A 868 -4.40 -11.55 14.33
CA ILE A 868 -5.83 -11.31 14.17
C ILE A 868 -6.34 -10.41 15.29
N LEU A 869 -5.96 -10.67 16.56
CA LEU A 869 -6.32 -9.82 17.69
C LEU A 869 -5.91 -8.35 17.47
N ALA A 870 -4.65 -8.12 17.08
CA ALA A 870 -4.14 -6.78 16.81
C ALA A 870 -4.84 -6.13 15.59
N HIS A 871 -5.26 -6.93 14.61
CA HIS A 871 -6.01 -6.42 13.48
C HIS A 871 -7.44 -6.01 13.85
N ASP A 872 -8.12 -6.85 14.63
CA ASP A 872 -9.53 -6.73 15.00
C ASP A 872 -9.76 -5.64 16.06
N LEU A 873 -8.79 -5.38 16.94
CA LEU A 873 -8.93 -4.49 18.11
C LEU A 873 -7.94 -3.31 18.11
N PRO A 874 -8.23 -2.22 17.38
CA PRO A 874 -7.42 -0.99 17.35
C PRO A 874 -7.07 -0.37 18.72
N GLN A 875 -7.94 -0.58 19.71
CA GLN A 875 -7.78 -0.05 21.06
C GLN A 875 -6.64 -0.74 21.80
N VAL A 876 -6.27 -1.95 21.39
CA VAL A 876 -5.14 -2.70 21.93
C VAL A 876 -3.86 -2.14 21.32
N VAL A 877 -3.27 -1.14 21.99
CA VAL A 877 -2.10 -0.44 21.45
C VAL A 877 -0.80 -1.21 21.62
N ARG A 878 -0.76 -2.14 22.56
CA ARG A 878 0.42 -2.96 22.81
C ARG A 878 0.04 -4.30 23.42
N VAL A 879 0.63 -5.36 22.90
CA VAL A 879 0.70 -6.69 23.51
C VAL A 879 2.16 -7.13 23.55
N ARG A 880 2.60 -7.69 24.67
CA ARG A 880 3.96 -8.27 24.80
C ARG A 880 3.89 -9.64 25.43
N PHE A 881 4.47 -10.65 24.77
CA PHE A 881 4.76 -11.96 25.35
C PHE A 881 6.23 -12.04 25.71
N SER A 882 6.53 -12.21 27.00
CA SER A 882 7.90 -12.14 27.51
C SER A 882 8.14 -13.13 28.67
N PRO A 883 8.54 -14.39 28.39
CA PRO A 883 8.69 -14.99 27.07
C PRO A 883 7.49 -15.85 26.64
N LEU A 884 7.39 -16.06 25.32
CA LEU A 884 6.74 -17.22 24.71
C LEU A 884 7.75 -18.38 24.70
N LEU A 885 7.49 -19.45 25.44
CA LEU A 885 8.40 -20.59 25.54
C LEU A 885 8.01 -21.67 24.52
N ALA A 886 8.90 -21.99 23.60
CA ALA A 886 8.70 -23.02 22.58
C ALA A 886 9.53 -24.27 22.90
N SER A 887 8.87 -25.30 23.43
CA SER A 887 9.45 -26.63 23.69
C SER A 887 9.30 -27.55 22.48
N GLU A 888 9.71 -28.82 22.57
CA GLU A 888 9.64 -29.79 21.46
C GLU A 888 8.19 -30.03 20.99
N ASP A 889 7.24 -30.14 21.93
CA ASP A 889 5.85 -30.55 21.65
C ASP A 889 4.79 -29.52 22.12
N ASN A 890 5.22 -28.39 22.68
CA ASN A 890 4.31 -27.42 23.27
C ASN A 890 4.85 -25.98 23.23
N VAL A 891 3.94 -25.01 23.15
CA VAL A 891 4.23 -23.58 23.23
C VAL A 891 3.43 -22.96 24.37
N SER A 892 4.10 -22.23 25.26
CA SER A 892 3.47 -21.63 26.45
C SER A 892 3.77 -20.14 26.56
N VAL A 893 2.73 -19.31 26.64
CA VAL A 893 2.87 -17.89 26.98
C VAL A 893 3.06 -17.78 28.49
N LEU A 894 4.28 -17.53 28.96
CA LEU A 894 4.55 -17.48 30.41
C LEU A 894 4.04 -16.20 31.05
N GLN A 895 4.00 -15.12 30.28
CA GLN A 895 3.52 -13.82 30.73
C GLN A 895 3.07 -13.02 29.52
N ALA A 896 1.99 -12.28 29.70
CA ALA A 896 1.50 -11.32 28.73
C ALA A 896 1.25 -9.97 29.41
N GLU A 897 1.53 -8.89 28.70
CA GLU A 897 1.18 -7.52 29.07
C GLU A 897 0.33 -6.93 27.95
N VAL A 898 -0.80 -6.32 28.30
CA VAL A 898 -1.70 -5.67 27.34
C VAL A 898 -1.97 -4.23 27.79
N GLN A 899 -1.89 -3.30 26.85
CA GLN A 899 -2.21 -1.89 27.07
C GLN A 899 -3.31 -1.44 26.09
N LEU A 900 -4.30 -0.72 26.61
CA LEU A 900 -5.39 -0.14 25.86
C LEU A 900 -5.26 1.38 25.74
N ALA A 901 -5.81 1.95 24.67
CA ALA A 901 -6.02 3.39 24.52
C ALA A 901 -7.44 3.68 24.00
N ASN A 902 -7.87 4.94 24.12
CA ASN A 902 -9.15 5.37 23.57
C ASN A 902 -9.16 5.32 22.02
N ALA A 903 -10.13 4.60 21.47
CA ALA A 903 -10.25 4.24 20.05
C ALA A 903 -10.44 5.42 19.08
N ALA A 904 -10.83 6.60 19.57
CA ALA A 904 -11.38 7.69 18.77
C ALA A 904 -10.43 8.29 17.70
N ARG A 905 -9.22 7.74 17.52
CA ARG A 905 -8.20 8.26 16.61
C ARG A 905 -7.81 7.32 15.46
N ARG A 906 -8.33 6.09 15.33
CA ARG A 906 -8.03 5.28 14.13
C ARG A 906 -8.92 5.73 12.95
N THR A 907 -8.30 6.25 11.89
CA THR A 907 -8.98 6.58 10.61
C THR A 907 -8.55 5.66 9.46
N ASP A 908 -7.84 4.57 9.75
CA ASP A 908 -7.53 3.51 8.77
C ASP A 908 -8.75 2.58 8.64
N SER A 909 -9.90 3.17 8.34
CA SER A 909 -11.14 2.41 8.17
C SER A 909 -11.09 1.63 6.86
N ALA A 910 -11.78 0.50 6.79
CA ALA A 910 -12.02 -0.24 5.53
C ALA A 910 -12.87 0.56 4.51
N ARG A 911 -13.31 1.77 4.88
CA ARG A 911 -14.16 2.63 4.07
C ARG A 911 -13.42 3.05 2.81
N ARG A 912 -14.15 3.06 1.71
CA ARG A 912 -13.72 3.63 0.45
C ARG A 912 -13.65 5.14 0.59
N ALA A 913 -12.46 5.68 0.85
CA ALA A 913 -12.23 7.11 0.94
C ALA A 913 -10.94 7.49 0.22
N LEU A 914 -10.97 8.59 -0.52
CA LEU A 914 -9.76 9.24 -0.97
C LEU A 914 -9.02 9.78 0.26
N SER A 915 -7.74 9.45 0.41
CA SER A 915 -6.90 10.06 1.45
C SER A 915 -6.82 11.57 1.19
N GLY A 916 -7.16 12.38 2.20
CA GLY A 916 -6.96 13.83 2.21
C GLY A 916 -5.67 14.24 2.89
#